data_AF-A0A5A9EM24-F1
#
_entry.id   AF-A0A5A9EM24-F1
#
_cell.length_a   1.000
_cell.length_b   1.000
_cell.length_c   1.000
_cell.angle_alpha   90.00
_cell.angle_beta   90.00
_cell.angle_gamma   90.00
#
_symmetry.space_group_name_H-M   'P 1'
#
loop_
_entity.id
_entity.type
_entity.pdbx_description
1 polymer ?
#
loop_
_entity_poly.entity_id
_entity_poly.type
_entity_poly.pdbx_seq_one_letter_code
_entity_poly.pdbx_strand_id
1 'polypeptide(L)'
;ETLTGTAGNDVVTLGSAGSTMAISLIDAVVGGAATDVLTLLSTAGTSLVVSAVETVTGGAATDVITLGTAGNSLVANSIETILGGTGSDLVFLGSSGNTVLASGLEILVGGTTTDVVTLGTAGNTVILRGLETLTGNTGTDVITIGDTGTTMLVSALEVLSGGAGTDVINIATTGGTLLVSALETVTGGTGTDVITIGTAGSTLLANALETIAGGTGSELIFLGSGGTTALVSAIDILIGGTGTDVVTLGTAGNTVLLRGIETLTGQTGTDVVTLGNTANSLLVSGIETLTGGSASDIVTLGTAGNTMVVSGVETLIGDTGIDVVTIGTAGGTLLALGIDTLIGGTGLEVILTGSAGATLTVSGADYVVSAAGTDVLTLGSTGNTTTIRGIETLIGGAGTDLVFLGDTGNTMTLGLNIEILVGGAATDVLSISTAGATLLIRAIETLVGSTGTDVITLGDTPNTVTVTGIDTLTGGANTDIVFTGSAGVTMTASGVEFLVGGTGTDLVFLGDTGNTVITRGIDTLSGGAGTDWVFLGDTGVTMALGTGIELLIGGAATDVVSLATSGSTLLTRAVETLIGATGIDVVTLGDTPNTITVSGIDTLTGGAATDIVFTASAGVTMLASGVEFLVGGTGSDVVTLGASGNTVITRGIDTMTGGAGSDLVILGDTGVTMRAESGIEIIVGGAATDVVSLGDGGSTVLLRGIETLVGGAGNDVITTGNTGVTMSVSGIETLVGGLGTDAITVTSGSIRFQGGTGDSISLASGSGTDTVVYSSFSDIAALGANTGFISVSNFQSGTDKVQLTDAARTTADRNGDQALGTATAATNGVSMADELVSLSSAVSGSLTDANLANFRTALGTLTNSSAGASTLVLANNGTNSGLYQVVDANGDGQVASSEV
;
A
#
# COMPACT_ATOMS: atom_id res chain seq x y z
N GLU A 1 -40.17 81.11 -75.03
CA GLU A 1 -40.42 82.57 -74.84
C GLU A 1 -39.42 83.12 -73.84
N THR A 2 -39.15 84.43 -73.82
CA THR A 2 -38.33 85.06 -72.77
C THR A 2 -39.17 86.05 -71.98
N LEU A 3 -39.16 85.97 -70.65
CA LEU A 3 -39.91 86.85 -69.76
C LEU A 3 -38.99 87.43 -68.69
N THR A 4 -39.06 88.74 -68.49
CA THR A 4 -38.26 89.43 -67.47
C THR A 4 -39.18 90.26 -66.60
N GLY A 5 -39.15 90.01 -65.29
CA GLY A 5 -39.93 90.77 -64.31
C GLY A 5 -39.31 92.12 -63.98
N THR A 6 -39.91 92.80 -63.02
CA THR A 6 -39.54 94.14 -62.56
C THR A 6 -39.42 94.16 -61.03
N ALA A 7 -39.21 95.33 -60.41
CA ALA A 7 -39.21 95.38 -58.95
C ALA A 7 -40.64 95.16 -58.40
N GLY A 8 -40.87 94.10 -57.63
CA GLY A 8 -42.20 93.73 -57.12
C GLY A 8 -42.27 92.24 -56.77
N ASN A 9 -43.48 91.72 -56.58
CA ASN A 9 -43.74 90.28 -56.52
C ASN A 9 -44.36 89.87 -57.87
N ASP A 10 -43.56 89.28 -58.74
CA ASP A 10 -43.94 88.88 -60.08
C ASP A 10 -44.38 87.41 -60.11
N VAL A 11 -45.65 87.18 -60.44
CA VAL A 11 -46.26 85.85 -60.54
C VAL A 11 -46.68 85.57 -61.98
N VAL A 12 -46.28 84.42 -62.52
CA VAL A 12 -46.57 84.00 -63.89
C VAL A 12 -47.36 82.70 -63.88
N THR A 13 -48.47 82.64 -64.61
CA THR A 13 -49.24 81.41 -64.80
C THR A 13 -49.18 80.99 -66.26
N LEU A 14 -48.74 79.77 -66.51
CA LEU A 14 -48.63 79.19 -67.85
C LEU A 14 -49.98 78.65 -68.34
N GLY A 15 -50.14 78.62 -69.65
CA GLY A 15 -51.36 78.12 -70.29
C GLY A 15 -51.42 76.58 -70.29
N SER A 16 -52.53 76.01 -70.74
CA SER A 16 -52.71 74.55 -70.79
C SER A 16 -51.95 73.84 -71.91
N ALA A 17 -51.22 74.57 -72.76
CA ALA A 17 -50.32 74.02 -73.77
C ALA A 17 -48.90 74.14 -73.22
N GLY A 18 -48.11 73.07 -73.26
CA GLY A 18 -46.78 73.04 -72.65
C GLY A 18 -45.91 74.20 -73.12
N SER A 19 -45.24 74.86 -72.19
CA SER A 19 -44.50 76.09 -72.42
C SER A 19 -43.00 75.88 -72.26
N THR A 20 -42.17 76.52 -73.08
CA THR A 20 -40.70 76.56 -72.87
C THR A 20 -40.28 78.01 -72.70
N MET A 21 -39.97 78.42 -71.47
CA MET A 21 -39.68 79.80 -71.12
C MET A 21 -38.29 79.99 -70.54
N ALA A 22 -37.65 81.09 -70.92
CA ALA A 22 -36.46 81.59 -70.29
C ALA A 22 -36.84 82.81 -69.44
N ILE A 23 -36.57 82.80 -68.14
CA ILE A 23 -37.02 83.84 -67.21
C ILE A 23 -35.88 84.54 -66.50
N SER A 24 -36.13 85.76 -66.02
CA SER A 24 -35.26 86.49 -65.11
C SER A 24 -36.10 87.44 -64.25
N LEU A 25 -35.74 87.65 -62.98
CA LEU A 25 -36.44 88.52 -62.04
C LEU A 25 -37.93 88.17 -61.85
N ILE A 26 -38.29 86.88 -61.78
CA ILE A 26 -39.66 86.41 -61.51
C ILE A 26 -39.66 85.69 -60.16
N ASP A 27 -40.65 85.99 -59.31
CA ASP A 27 -40.74 85.43 -57.95
C ASP A 27 -41.52 84.11 -57.89
N ALA A 28 -42.56 83.94 -58.72
CA ALA A 28 -43.34 82.71 -58.75
C ALA A 28 -43.83 82.31 -60.15
N VAL A 29 -43.77 81.02 -60.47
CA VAL A 29 -44.31 80.43 -61.70
C VAL A 29 -45.26 79.28 -61.35
N VAL A 30 -46.47 79.32 -61.90
CA VAL A 30 -47.47 78.23 -61.82
C VAL A 30 -47.64 77.67 -63.24
N GLY A 31 -47.31 76.40 -63.43
CA GLY A 31 -47.46 75.71 -64.70
C GLY A 31 -48.89 75.31 -65.04
N GLY A 32 -49.06 74.82 -66.26
CA GLY A 32 -50.29 74.29 -66.83
C GLY A 32 -50.37 72.77 -66.76
N ALA A 33 -51.31 72.17 -67.50
CA ALA A 33 -51.55 70.72 -67.48
C ALA A 33 -50.64 69.90 -68.43
N ALA A 34 -49.74 70.58 -69.15
CA ALA A 34 -48.85 70.00 -70.14
C ALA A 34 -47.41 70.42 -69.82
N THR A 35 -46.42 69.70 -70.35
CA THR A 35 -45.00 69.87 -69.98
C THR A 35 -44.49 71.29 -70.12
N ASP A 36 -44.10 71.88 -68.99
CA ASP A 36 -43.54 73.21 -68.86
C ASP A 36 -42.03 73.13 -68.53
N VAL A 37 -41.24 73.89 -69.28
CA VAL A 37 -39.77 73.94 -69.19
C VAL A 37 -39.35 75.37 -68.93
N LEU A 38 -38.54 75.57 -67.88
CA LEU A 38 -38.06 76.86 -67.42
C LEU A 38 -36.54 76.94 -67.48
N THR A 39 -35.99 78.06 -67.96
CA THR A 39 -34.55 78.33 -67.94
C THR A 39 -34.28 79.68 -67.28
N LEU A 40 -33.46 79.71 -66.22
CA LEU A 40 -33.09 80.93 -65.52
C LEU A 40 -31.94 81.61 -66.26
N LEU A 41 -32.15 82.84 -66.75
CA LEU A 41 -31.15 83.59 -67.53
C LEU A 41 -30.32 84.57 -66.69
N SER A 42 -30.52 84.58 -65.37
CA SER A 42 -29.91 85.57 -64.49
C SER A 42 -28.41 85.33 -64.31
N THR A 43 -27.61 86.40 -64.34
CA THR A 43 -26.19 86.38 -63.93
C THR A 43 -26.02 86.61 -62.41
N ALA A 44 -27.11 86.90 -61.70
CA ALA A 44 -27.20 86.96 -60.24
C ALA A 44 -28.08 85.80 -59.74
N GLY A 45 -27.89 85.35 -58.50
CA GLY A 45 -28.68 84.24 -57.97
C GLY A 45 -30.18 84.48 -58.01
N THR A 46 -30.96 83.48 -58.39
CA THR A 46 -32.43 83.55 -58.50
C THR A 46 -33.09 82.88 -57.29
N SER A 47 -34.19 83.43 -56.78
CA SER A 47 -35.07 82.77 -55.81
C SER A 47 -36.47 82.69 -56.40
N LEU A 48 -36.99 81.48 -56.61
CA LEU A 48 -38.22 81.25 -57.38
C LEU A 48 -39.14 80.24 -56.71
N VAL A 49 -40.42 80.57 -56.58
CA VAL A 49 -41.47 79.62 -56.20
C VAL A 49 -42.04 78.97 -57.46
N VAL A 50 -42.05 77.63 -57.55
CA VAL A 50 -42.66 76.92 -58.68
C VAL A 50 -43.77 75.98 -58.23
N SER A 51 -44.83 75.86 -59.02
CA SER A 51 -45.85 74.83 -58.84
C SER A 51 -46.31 74.31 -60.19
N ALA A 52 -46.50 73.00 -60.31
CA ALA A 52 -46.91 72.34 -61.57
C ALA A 52 -45.98 72.62 -62.78
N VAL A 53 -44.66 72.79 -62.55
CA VAL A 53 -43.65 72.96 -63.60
C VAL A 53 -42.80 71.68 -63.68
N GLU A 54 -42.66 71.10 -64.87
CA GLU A 54 -41.97 69.81 -65.05
C GLU A 54 -40.45 69.91 -65.17
N THR A 55 -39.89 71.02 -65.65
CA THR A 55 -38.43 71.17 -65.78
C THR A 55 -37.99 72.58 -65.46
N VAL A 56 -36.97 72.71 -64.60
CA VAL A 56 -36.30 73.99 -64.34
C VAL A 56 -34.79 73.81 -64.52
N THR A 57 -34.17 74.72 -65.27
CA THR A 57 -32.73 74.78 -65.51
C THR A 57 -32.19 76.10 -64.98
N GLY A 58 -31.25 76.05 -64.04
CA GLY A 58 -30.62 77.22 -63.46
C GLY A 58 -29.59 77.91 -64.36
N GLY A 59 -29.15 79.08 -63.90
CA GLY A 59 -28.08 79.88 -64.47
C GLY A 59 -26.72 79.55 -63.86
N ALA A 60 -25.75 80.46 -64.03
CA ALA A 60 -24.38 80.26 -63.54
C ALA A 60 -24.15 80.73 -62.07
N ALA A 61 -25.16 81.35 -61.46
CA ALA A 61 -25.13 81.84 -60.09
C ALA A 61 -26.02 80.97 -59.20
N THR A 62 -25.89 81.08 -57.88
CA THR A 62 -26.66 80.27 -56.92
C THR A 62 -28.17 80.49 -57.07
N ASP A 63 -28.87 79.46 -57.48
CA ASP A 63 -30.31 79.46 -57.69
C ASP A 63 -31.04 78.64 -56.60
N VAL A 64 -32.14 79.22 -56.11
CA VAL A 64 -33.01 78.67 -55.06
C VAL A 64 -34.41 78.48 -55.65
N ILE A 65 -34.91 77.25 -55.58
CA ILE A 65 -36.29 76.92 -55.94
C ILE A 65 -37.06 76.52 -54.68
N THR A 66 -38.26 77.08 -54.51
CA THR A 66 -39.24 76.62 -53.52
C THR A 66 -40.45 76.01 -54.23
N LEU A 67 -40.81 74.79 -53.88
CA LEU A 67 -41.97 74.10 -54.43
C LEU A 67 -43.25 74.59 -53.74
N GLY A 68 -44.31 74.77 -54.52
CA GLY A 68 -45.61 75.23 -54.05
C GLY A 68 -46.31 74.20 -53.16
N THR A 69 -47.50 74.55 -52.68
CA THR A 69 -48.27 73.70 -51.73
C THR A 69 -48.95 72.47 -52.36
N ALA A 70 -49.04 72.41 -53.69
CA ALA A 70 -49.46 71.21 -54.42
C ALA A 70 -48.33 70.17 -54.42
N GLY A 71 -48.63 68.89 -54.66
CA GLY A 71 -47.56 67.91 -54.90
C GLY A 71 -46.90 68.13 -56.26
N ASN A 72 -45.58 68.24 -56.31
CA ASN A 72 -44.84 68.58 -57.53
C ASN A 72 -44.01 67.40 -58.04
N SER A 73 -43.80 67.33 -59.37
CA SER A 73 -42.88 66.41 -60.02
C SER A 73 -41.97 67.20 -60.96
N LEU A 74 -40.71 67.42 -60.57
CA LEU A 74 -39.81 68.38 -61.21
C LEU A 74 -38.50 67.73 -61.65
N VAL A 75 -38.02 68.04 -62.86
CA VAL A 75 -36.63 67.85 -63.27
C VAL A 75 -35.85 69.14 -63.00
N ALA A 76 -34.88 69.11 -62.08
CA ALA A 76 -34.04 70.25 -61.73
C ALA A 76 -32.62 70.09 -62.32
N ASN A 77 -32.22 71.01 -63.19
CA ASN A 77 -30.88 71.05 -63.78
C ASN A 77 -30.13 72.28 -63.28
N SER A 78 -28.90 72.11 -62.79
CA SER A 78 -28.06 73.24 -62.34
C SER A 78 -28.75 74.15 -61.30
N ILE A 79 -29.37 73.57 -60.28
CA ILE A 79 -30.02 74.29 -59.17
C ILE A 79 -29.30 73.98 -57.86
N GLU A 80 -28.90 75.00 -57.11
CA GLU A 80 -28.11 74.84 -55.88
C GLU A 80 -28.97 74.62 -54.62
N THR A 81 -30.23 75.08 -54.59
CA THR A 81 -31.11 74.87 -53.42
C THR A 81 -32.54 74.56 -53.85
N ILE A 82 -33.12 73.50 -53.29
CA ILE A 82 -34.50 73.07 -53.53
C ILE A 82 -35.21 72.91 -52.19
N LEU A 83 -36.26 73.69 -51.98
CA LEU A 83 -37.11 73.65 -50.79
C LEU A 83 -38.48 73.09 -51.18
N GLY A 84 -38.92 72.02 -50.56
CA GLY A 84 -40.24 71.44 -50.75
C GLY A 84 -41.36 72.23 -50.07
N GLY A 85 -42.58 71.95 -50.51
CA GLY A 85 -43.82 72.51 -49.99
C GLY A 85 -44.51 71.58 -48.99
N THR A 86 -45.82 71.74 -48.81
CA THR A 86 -46.64 70.85 -47.95
C THR A 86 -47.25 69.66 -48.71
N GLY A 87 -47.11 69.62 -50.04
CA GLY A 87 -47.57 68.52 -50.89
C GLY A 87 -46.46 67.48 -51.09
N SER A 88 -46.79 66.32 -51.65
CA SER A 88 -45.77 65.31 -51.96
C SER A 88 -44.95 65.74 -53.18
N ASP A 89 -43.66 65.97 -52.95
CA ASP A 89 -42.70 66.49 -53.90
C ASP A 89 -41.73 65.39 -54.37
N LEU A 90 -41.67 65.21 -55.69
CA LEU A 90 -40.76 64.32 -56.41
C LEU A 90 -39.82 65.18 -57.26
N VAL A 91 -38.53 65.07 -57.03
CA VAL A 91 -37.50 65.81 -57.77
C VAL A 91 -36.54 64.84 -58.45
N PHE A 92 -36.31 65.03 -59.74
CA PHE A 92 -35.26 64.39 -60.52
C PHE A 92 -34.14 65.40 -60.76
N LEU A 93 -32.91 65.07 -60.39
CA LEU A 93 -31.74 65.87 -60.72
C LEU A 93 -31.33 65.57 -62.18
N GLY A 94 -30.94 66.63 -62.88
CA GLY A 94 -30.52 66.57 -64.28
C GLY A 94 -29.27 65.74 -64.53
N SER A 95 -28.94 65.51 -65.80
CA SER A 95 -27.73 64.73 -66.20
C SER A 95 -26.39 65.49 -66.07
N SER A 96 -26.40 66.70 -65.51
CA SER A 96 -25.19 67.40 -65.06
C SER A 96 -24.83 66.90 -63.66
N GLY A 97 -23.56 66.71 -63.29
CA GLY A 97 -23.25 66.37 -61.90
C GLY A 97 -23.73 67.48 -60.96
N ASN A 98 -24.65 67.19 -60.05
CA ASN A 98 -25.35 68.21 -59.27
C ASN A 98 -24.74 68.36 -57.86
N THR A 99 -24.79 69.58 -57.32
CA THR A 99 -24.49 69.84 -55.90
C THR A 99 -25.61 70.68 -55.31
N VAL A 100 -26.46 70.07 -54.47
CA VAL A 100 -27.78 70.62 -54.10
C VAL A 100 -27.99 70.63 -52.59
N LEU A 101 -28.51 71.73 -52.05
CA LEU A 101 -29.14 71.78 -50.73
C LEU A 101 -30.63 71.46 -50.88
N ALA A 102 -31.11 70.35 -50.33
CA ALA A 102 -32.49 69.90 -50.42
C ALA A 102 -33.18 69.89 -49.05
N SER A 103 -34.42 70.35 -48.95
CA SER A 103 -35.18 70.31 -47.69
C SER A 103 -36.66 70.10 -47.97
N GLY A 104 -37.35 69.30 -47.16
CA GLY A 104 -38.81 69.12 -47.28
C GLY A 104 -39.30 68.38 -48.53
N LEU A 105 -38.46 67.55 -49.14
CA LEU A 105 -38.83 66.71 -50.30
C LEU A 105 -39.20 65.30 -49.85
N GLU A 106 -40.20 64.66 -50.47
CA GLU A 106 -40.55 63.26 -50.20
C GLU A 106 -39.73 62.27 -51.03
N ILE A 107 -39.44 62.59 -52.30
CA ILE A 107 -38.67 61.72 -53.20
C ILE A 107 -37.65 62.53 -53.98
N LEU A 108 -36.38 62.12 -53.95
CA LEU A 108 -35.29 62.74 -54.70
C LEU A 108 -34.50 61.69 -55.47
N VAL A 109 -34.40 61.88 -56.79
CA VAL A 109 -33.77 60.96 -57.72
C VAL A 109 -32.61 61.66 -58.40
N GLY A 110 -31.41 61.11 -58.32
CA GLY A 110 -30.22 61.59 -59.01
C GLY A 110 -30.22 61.27 -60.51
N GLY A 111 -29.29 61.90 -61.22
CA GLY A 111 -28.99 61.68 -62.62
C GLY A 111 -27.98 60.54 -62.84
N THR A 112 -27.32 60.54 -64.00
CA THR A 112 -26.34 59.49 -64.39
C THR A 112 -24.89 59.87 -64.06
N THR A 113 -24.69 61.02 -63.42
CA THR A 113 -23.40 61.64 -63.13
C THR A 113 -23.36 61.97 -61.64
N THR A 114 -22.17 62.14 -61.07
CA THR A 114 -22.00 62.36 -59.63
C THR A 114 -22.89 63.46 -59.06
N ASP A 115 -23.79 63.06 -58.17
CA ASP A 115 -24.72 63.92 -57.44
C ASP A 115 -24.36 64.00 -55.96
N VAL A 116 -24.22 65.23 -55.48
CA VAL A 116 -23.87 65.58 -54.11
C VAL A 116 -25.03 66.36 -53.48
N VAL A 117 -25.71 65.77 -52.50
CA VAL A 117 -26.87 66.38 -51.85
C VAL A 117 -26.55 66.65 -50.39
N THR A 118 -26.85 67.86 -49.93
CA THR A 118 -26.89 68.22 -48.52
C THR A 118 -28.35 68.43 -48.11
N LEU A 119 -28.78 67.85 -46.99
CA LEU A 119 -30.13 68.03 -46.48
C LEU A 119 -30.23 69.30 -45.61
N GLY A 120 -31.42 69.89 -45.56
CA GLY A 120 -31.72 71.05 -44.72
C GLY A 120 -31.68 70.73 -43.22
N THR A 121 -31.78 71.77 -42.38
CA THR A 121 -31.70 71.66 -40.91
C THR A 121 -33.00 71.22 -40.22
N ALA A 122 -34.06 70.94 -40.98
CA ALA A 122 -35.24 70.26 -40.45
C ALA A 122 -34.98 68.74 -40.46
N GLY A 123 -35.64 67.96 -39.60
CA GLY A 123 -35.58 66.49 -39.75
C GLY A 123 -36.24 66.07 -41.06
N ASN A 124 -35.49 65.39 -41.92
CA ASN A 124 -35.97 65.00 -43.26
C ASN A 124 -36.46 63.55 -43.26
N THR A 125 -37.49 63.24 -44.06
CA THR A 125 -37.91 61.86 -44.33
C THR A 125 -38.06 61.68 -45.83
N VAL A 126 -37.09 61.05 -46.48
CA VAL A 126 -36.95 61.09 -47.96
C VAL A 126 -36.68 59.72 -48.55
N ILE A 127 -37.31 59.41 -49.68
CA ILE A 127 -36.97 58.27 -50.54
C ILE A 127 -35.97 58.73 -51.61
N LEU A 128 -34.82 58.05 -51.73
CA LEU A 128 -33.71 58.43 -52.61
C LEU A 128 -33.41 57.37 -53.67
N ARG A 129 -32.92 57.80 -54.85
CA ARG A 129 -32.40 56.88 -55.88
C ARG A 129 -31.23 57.52 -56.63
N GLY A 130 -30.13 56.79 -56.82
CA GLY A 130 -29.05 57.22 -57.73
C GLY A 130 -28.26 58.44 -57.28
N LEU A 131 -28.01 58.61 -55.97
CA LEU A 131 -27.16 59.68 -55.43
C LEU A 131 -25.80 59.09 -55.02
N GLU A 132 -24.70 59.76 -55.34
CA GLU A 132 -23.34 59.34 -54.95
C GLU A 132 -22.88 59.92 -53.61
N THR A 133 -23.37 61.08 -53.19
CA THR A 133 -23.02 61.69 -51.89
C THR A 133 -24.23 62.33 -51.23
N LEU A 134 -24.44 62.00 -49.96
CA LEU A 134 -25.51 62.55 -49.13
C LEU A 134 -24.98 63.02 -47.77
N THR A 135 -25.22 64.28 -47.46
CA THR A 135 -24.83 64.89 -46.19
C THR A 135 -26.08 65.38 -45.48
N GLY A 136 -26.38 64.86 -44.30
CA GLY A 136 -27.44 65.41 -43.45
C GLY A 136 -27.01 66.68 -42.72
N ASN A 137 -27.84 67.13 -41.80
CA ASN A 137 -27.57 68.31 -40.98
C ASN A 137 -28.16 68.14 -39.57
N THR A 138 -28.30 69.22 -38.80
CA THR A 138 -29.09 69.14 -37.57
C THR A 138 -30.52 68.72 -37.88
N GLY A 139 -31.11 67.83 -37.09
CA GLY A 139 -32.42 67.26 -37.39
C GLY A 139 -32.38 65.77 -37.11
N THR A 140 -33.47 65.05 -37.41
CA THR A 140 -33.43 63.60 -37.50
C THR A 140 -33.76 63.25 -38.94
N ASP A 141 -32.76 62.79 -39.67
CA ASP A 141 -32.82 62.42 -41.07
C ASP A 141 -33.12 60.92 -41.20
N VAL A 142 -34.26 60.60 -41.81
CA VAL A 142 -34.78 59.25 -42.03
C VAL A 142 -34.86 58.97 -43.52
N ILE A 143 -33.90 58.22 -44.03
CA ILE A 143 -33.68 58.03 -45.47
C ILE A 143 -34.02 56.60 -45.87
N THR A 144 -34.73 56.44 -46.99
CA THR A 144 -34.99 55.13 -47.61
C THR A 144 -34.46 55.12 -49.04
N ILE A 145 -33.61 54.15 -49.39
CA ILE A 145 -33.17 53.93 -50.76
C ILE A 145 -34.30 53.22 -51.51
N GLY A 146 -34.57 53.66 -52.73
CA GLY A 146 -35.61 53.09 -53.59
C GLY A 146 -35.26 51.70 -54.15
N ASP A 147 -35.85 51.35 -55.29
CA ASP A 147 -35.80 50.02 -55.91
C ASP A 147 -34.54 49.75 -56.78
N THR A 148 -33.44 50.48 -56.56
CA THR A 148 -32.17 50.29 -57.28
C THR A 148 -31.00 50.25 -56.32
N GLY A 149 -30.10 49.28 -56.53
CA GLY A 149 -28.85 49.19 -55.77
C GLY A 149 -28.03 50.47 -55.91
N THR A 150 -27.50 50.95 -54.79
CA THR A 150 -26.85 52.26 -54.67
C THR A 150 -25.43 52.14 -54.12
N THR A 151 -24.49 52.98 -54.58
CA THR A 151 -23.20 53.21 -53.91
C THR A 151 -23.11 54.66 -53.48
N MET A 152 -23.14 54.94 -52.17
CA MET A 152 -23.30 56.30 -51.65
C MET A 152 -22.33 56.60 -50.50
N LEU A 153 -21.69 57.77 -50.55
CA LEU A 153 -20.97 58.37 -49.43
C LEU A 153 -21.98 59.14 -48.55
N VAL A 154 -22.08 58.80 -47.27
CA VAL A 154 -23.01 59.43 -46.32
C VAL A 154 -22.29 60.13 -45.18
N SER A 155 -22.86 61.23 -44.67
CA SER A 155 -22.41 61.87 -43.43
C SER A 155 -23.57 62.55 -42.71
N ALA A 156 -23.52 62.60 -41.38
CA ALA A 156 -24.52 63.28 -40.52
C ALA A 156 -25.98 62.84 -40.76
N LEU A 157 -26.24 61.53 -40.89
CA LEU A 157 -27.59 60.94 -40.99
C LEU A 157 -27.90 60.06 -39.79
N GLU A 158 -29.16 59.99 -39.36
CA GLU A 158 -29.58 59.16 -38.22
C GLU A 158 -30.17 57.79 -38.62
N VAL A 159 -30.96 57.72 -39.68
CA VAL A 159 -31.59 56.47 -40.13
C VAL A 159 -31.46 56.30 -41.65
N LEU A 160 -30.98 55.13 -42.09
CA LEU A 160 -30.86 54.76 -43.50
C LEU A 160 -31.36 53.34 -43.74
N SER A 161 -32.45 53.20 -44.48
CA SER A 161 -32.93 51.92 -44.97
C SER A 161 -32.54 51.72 -46.43
N GLY A 162 -32.00 50.56 -46.75
CA GLY A 162 -31.84 50.09 -48.13
C GLY A 162 -33.16 49.70 -48.75
N GLY A 163 -33.09 49.40 -50.06
CA GLY A 163 -34.22 49.07 -50.89
C GLY A 163 -34.00 47.79 -51.68
N ALA A 164 -34.33 47.78 -52.96
CA ALA A 164 -34.07 46.61 -53.82
C ALA A 164 -32.76 46.78 -54.58
N GLY A 165 -31.95 45.72 -54.66
CA GLY A 165 -30.63 45.77 -55.29
C GLY A 165 -29.52 45.55 -54.27
N THR A 166 -28.28 45.86 -54.63
CA THR A 166 -27.15 45.82 -53.69
C THR A 166 -26.80 47.25 -53.30
N ASP A 167 -26.97 47.56 -52.03
CA ASP A 167 -26.70 48.85 -51.42
C ASP A 167 -25.34 48.83 -50.68
N VAL A 168 -24.45 49.72 -51.11
CA VAL A 168 -23.08 49.90 -50.62
C VAL A 168 -22.93 51.31 -50.07
N ILE A 169 -22.81 51.43 -48.76
CA ILE A 169 -22.76 52.72 -48.06
C ILE A 169 -21.37 52.95 -47.47
N ASN A 170 -20.80 54.12 -47.72
CA ASN A 170 -19.54 54.57 -47.15
C ASN A 170 -19.81 55.73 -46.20
N ILE A 171 -19.36 55.66 -44.95
CA ILE A 171 -19.49 56.75 -43.97
C ILE A 171 -18.28 57.68 -44.13
N ALA A 172 -18.52 58.99 -44.10
CA ALA A 172 -17.46 59.99 -44.25
C ALA A 172 -16.58 60.14 -42.99
N THR A 173 -15.60 61.05 -43.07
CA THR A 173 -14.39 61.12 -42.23
C THR A 173 -14.54 61.69 -40.81
N THR A 174 -15.73 61.72 -40.21
CA THR A 174 -15.93 62.31 -38.86
C THR A 174 -16.48 61.36 -37.81
N GLY A 175 -16.60 60.06 -38.12
CA GLY A 175 -17.38 59.12 -37.32
C GLY A 175 -18.88 59.40 -37.42
N GLY A 176 -19.70 58.36 -37.51
CA GLY A 176 -21.16 58.48 -37.56
C GLY A 176 -21.86 57.54 -36.58
N THR A 177 -23.08 57.88 -36.17
CA THR A 177 -24.01 56.94 -35.53
C THR A 177 -25.24 56.79 -36.42
N LEU A 178 -25.48 55.60 -36.96
CA LEU A 178 -26.51 55.36 -37.96
C LEU A 178 -27.33 54.11 -37.64
N LEU A 179 -28.65 54.24 -37.63
CA LEU A 179 -29.57 53.11 -37.65
C LEU A 179 -29.76 52.65 -39.10
N VAL A 180 -29.41 51.40 -39.39
CA VAL A 180 -29.50 50.82 -40.73
C VAL A 180 -30.49 49.67 -40.81
N SER A 181 -31.12 49.52 -41.96
CA SER A 181 -31.91 48.32 -42.28
C SER A 181 -31.78 47.98 -43.75
N ALA A 182 -31.80 46.69 -44.10
CA ALA A 182 -31.79 46.23 -45.49
C ALA A 182 -30.61 46.78 -46.35
N LEU A 183 -29.42 46.96 -45.76
CA LEU A 183 -28.19 47.31 -46.48
C LEU A 183 -27.27 46.10 -46.62
N GLU A 184 -26.65 45.89 -47.78
CA GLU A 184 -25.72 44.79 -48.01
C GLU A 184 -24.28 45.09 -47.60
N THR A 185 -23.82 46.33 -47.73
CA THR A 185 -22.44 46.71 -47.36
C THR A 185 -22.40 48.09 -46.71
N VAL A 186 -21.73 48.18 -45.56
CA VAL A 186 -21.44 49.44 -44.89
C VAL A 186 -19.94 49.51 -44.62
N THR A 187 -19.30 50.60 -45.02
CA THR A 187 -17.87 50.87 -44.84
C THR A 187 -17.70 52.15 -44.02
N GLY A 188 -17.09 52.06 -42.85
CA GLY A 188 -16.74 53.22 -42.04
C GLY A 188 -15.63 54.07 -42.65
N GLY A 189 -15.52 55.29 -42.13
CA GLY A 189 -14.54 56.28 -42.53
C GLY A 189 -13.39 56.36 -41.54
N THR A 190 -12.89 57.57 -41.31
CA THR A 190 -12.02 57.84 -40.15
C THR A 190 -12.87 58.33 -38.99
N GLY A 191 -12.60 57.88 -37.77
CA GLY A 191 -13.35 58.27 -36.59
C GLY A 191 -13.86 57.04 -35.84
N THR A 192 -14.93 57.21 -35.06
CA THR A 192 -15.66 56.09 -34.45
C THR A 192 -16.99 55.98 -35.16
N ASP A 193 -17.17 54.90 -35.91
CA ASP A 193 -18.36 54.57 -36.68
C ASP A 193 -19.19 53.54 -35.92
N VAL A 194 -20.42 53.95 -35.60
CA VAL A 194 -21.40 53.20 -34.81
C VAL A 194 -22.61 52.90 -35.68
N ILE A 195 -22.89 51.62 -35.91
CA ILE A 195 -24.08 51.16 -36.61
C ILE A 195 -25.00 50.42 -35.63
N THR A 196 -26.30 50.71 -35.70
CA THR A 196 -27.35 49.87 -35.11
C THR A 196 -28.19 49.27 -36.22
N ILE A 197 -28.50 47.98 -36.17
CA ILE A 197 -29.31 47.28 -37.16
C ILE A 197 -30.78 47.30 -36.70
N GLY A 198 -31.68 47.57 -37.64
CA GLY A 198 -33.12 47.59 -37.40
C GLY A 198 -33.68 46.22 -37.01
N THR A 199 -34.96 46.20 -36.63
CA THR A 199 -35.61 45.02 -36.02
C THR A 199 -35.86 43.83 -36.97
N ALA A 200 -35.62 43.98 -38.27
CA ALA A 200 -35.98 42.99 -39.28
C ALA A 200 -34.93 41.90 -39.52
N GLY A 201 -33.75 41.99 -38.87
CA GLY A 201 -32.60 41.18 -39.24
C GLY A 201 -31.85 41.77 -40.43
N SER A 202 -30.58 41.39 -40.61
CA SER A 202 -29.77 41.85 -41.72
C SER A 202 -28.68 40.85 -42.10
N THR A 203 -28.36 40.75 -43.39
CA THR A 203 -27.08 40.20 -43.84
C THR A 203 -26.21 41.36 -44.29
N LEU A 204 -25.11 41.65 -43.59
CA LEU A 204 -24.32 42.87 -43.81
C LEU A 204 -22.82 42.57 -43.91
N LEU A 205 -22.15 43.10 -44.93
CA LEU A 205 -20.69 43.23 -44.95
C LEU A 205 -20.29 44.56 -44.27
N ALA A 206 -19.69 44.45 -43.10
CA ALA A 206 -19.20 45.55 -42.28
C ALA A 206 -17.69 45.74 -42.46
N ASN A 207 -17.28 46.86 -43.07
CA ASN A 207 -15.88 47.22 -43.23
C ASN A 207 -15.56 48.44 -42.34
N ALA A 208 -14.44 48.40 -41.61
CA ALA A 208 -13.95 49.54 -40.83
C ALA A 208 -15.00 50.18 -39.90
N LEU A 209 -15.80 49.37 -39.20
CA LEU A 209 -16.77 49.85 -38.20
C LEU A 209 -16.28 49.54 -36.79
N GLU A 210 -16.35 50.51 -35.88
CA GLU A 210 -15.93 50.34 -34.49
C GLU A 210 -17.04 49.81 -33.57
N THR A 211 -18.32 50.02 -33.90
CA THR A 211 -19.44 49.48 -33.11
C THR A 211 -20.57 49.00 -34.00
N ILE A 212 -21.03 47.78 -33.75
CA ILE A 212 -22.14 47.13 -34.45
C ILE A 212 -23.12 46.59 -33.41
N ALA A 213 -24.32 47.18 -33.35
CA ALA A 213 -25.41 46.71 -32.50
C ALA A 213 -26.49 46.07 -33.37
N GLY A 214 -26.86 44.83 -33.03
CA GLY A 214 -27.96 44.11 -33.68
C GLY A 214 -29.33 44.55 -33.19
N GLY A 215 -30.34 43.99 -33.84
CA GLY A 215 -31.75 44.26 -33.58
C GLY A 215 -32.39 43.12 -32.80
N THR A 216 -33.71 42.98 -32.95
CA THR A 216 -34.44 41.80 -32.48
C THR A 216 -34.59 40.72 -33.55
N GLY A 217 -34.13 41.02 -34.77
CA GLY A 217 -34.20 40.10 -35.90
C GLY A 217 -33.02 39.14 -35.86
N SER A 218 -32.83 38.37 -36.94
CA SER A 218 -31.64 37.55 -37.09
C SER A 218 -30.58 38.27 -37.90
N GLU A 219 -29.38 38.43 -37.35
CA GLU A 219 -28.27 39.14 -37.98
C GLU A 219 -27.12 38.20 -38.40
N LEU A 220 -26.71 38.32 -39.66
CA LEU A 220 -25.54 37.67 -40.24
C LEU A 220 -24.55 38.74 -40.72
N ILE A 221 -23.49 38.95 -39.96
CA ILE A 221 -22.50 40.00 -40.22
C ILE A 221 -21.20 39.37 -40.72
N PHE A 222 -20.70 39.87 -41.85
CA PHE A 222 -19.36 39.58 -42.36
C PHE A 222 -18.46 40.78 -42.08
N LEU A 223 -17.31 40.57 -41.47
CA LEU A 223 -16.30 41.60 -41.28
C LEU A 223 -15.40 41.70 -42.53
N GLY A 224 -14.85 42.89 -42.75
CA GLY A 224 -13.98 43.18 -43.87
C GLY A 224 -12.66 42.41 -43.84
N SER A 225 -12.00 42.28 -45.01
CA SER A 225 -10.74 41.54 -45.15
C SER A 225 -9.50 42.21 -44.53
N GLY A 226 -9.62 43.46 -44.07
CA GLY A 226 -8.50 44.27 -43.55
C GLY A 226 -8.13 44.00 -42.09
N GLY A 227 -8.89 43.15 -41.40
CA GLY A 227 -8.85 43.02 -39.95
C GLY A 227 -9.69 44.12 -39.29
N THR A 228 -10.48 43.75 -38.31
CA THR A 228 -11.48 44.61 -37.68
C THR A 228 -11.23 44.70 -36.19
N THR A 229 -11.44 45.87 -35.58
CA THR A 229 -11.54 46.00 -34.12
C THR A 229 -12.89 46.62 -33.79
N ALA A 230 -13.82 45.83 -33.25
CA ALA A 230 -15.21 46.27 -33.09
C ALA A 230 -15.83 45.84 -31.75
N LEU A 231 -16.67 46.71 -31.21
CA LEU A 231 -17.67 46.39 -30.18
C LEU A 231 -18.93 45.85 -30.85
N VAL A 232 -19.34 44.63 -30.52
CA VAL A 232 -20.49 43.96 -31.11
C VAL A 232 -21.50 43.59 -30.03
N SER A 233 -22.79 43.82 -30.26
CA SER A 233 -23.84 43.42 -29.34
C SER A 233 -25.08 42.95 -30.08
N ALA A 234 -25.83 42.00 -29.51
CA ALA A 234 -27.08 41.49 -30.07
C ALA A 234 -26.99 40.96 -31.52
N ILE A 235 -25.85 40.37 -31.93
CA ILE A 235 -25.69 39.75 -33.26
C ILE A 235 -25.72 38.22 -33.11
N ASP A 236 -26.48 37.53 -33.98
CA ASP A 236 -26.58 36.06 -33.96
C ASP A 236 -25.39 35.36 -34.62
N ILE A 237 -24.94 35.83 -35.79
CA ILE A 237 -23.85 35.22 -36.55
C ILE A 237 -22.86 36.29 -36.98
N LEU A 238 -21.61 36.15 -36.56
CA LEU A 238 -20.51 37.04 -36.93
C LEU A 238 -19.37 36.23 -37.57
N ILE A 239 -18.99 36.63 -38.77
CA ILE A 239 -17.98 35.96 -39.59
C ILE A 239 -16.87 36.97 -39.87
N GLY A 240 -15.66 36.68 -39.40
CA GLY A 240 -14.47 37.45 -39.68
C GLY A 240 -13.99 37.35 -41.12
N GLY A 241 -13.08 38.25 -41.47
CA GLY A 241 -12.38 38.31 -42.75
C GLY A 241 -11.07 37.51 -42.73
N THR A 242 -10.14 37.91 -43.60
CA THR A 242 -8.79 37.30 -43.66
C THR A 242 -7.74 38.03 -42.83
N GLY A 243 -8.06 39.23 -42.35
CA GLY A 243 -7.20 40.00 -41.45
C GLY A 243 -7.46 39.62 -40.00
N THR A 244 -6.65 40.14 -39.07
CA THR A 244 -6.86 39.87 -37.64
C THR A 244 -8.08 40.63 -37.14
N ASP A 245 -9.10 39.89 -36.73
CA ASP A 245 -10.35 40.40 -36.18
C ASP A 245 -10.35 40.30 -34.65
N VAL A 246 -10.53 41.47 -34.01
CA VAL A 246 -10.58 41.68 -32.56
C VAL A 246 -11.98 42.18 -32.19
N VAL A 247 -12.79 41.30 -31.58
CA VAL A 247 -14.18 41.59 -31.24
C VAL A 247 -14.33 41.70 -29.74
N THR A 248 -14.98 42.77 -29.28
CA THR A 248 -15.47 42.88 -27.90
C THR A 248 -16.98 42.72 -27.91
N LEU A 249 -17.53 41.81 -27.12
CA LEU A 249 -18.97 41.67 -26.96
C LEU A 249 -19.51 42.72 -26.00
N GLY A 250 -20.74 43.19 -26.23
CA GLY A 250 -21.40 44.21 -25.39
C GLY A 250 -21.67 43.72 -23.96
N THR A 251 -22.09 44.64 -23.09
CA THR A 251 -22.34 44.37 -21.66
C THR A 251 -23.67 43.65 -21.35
N ALA A 252 -24.44 43.31 -22.38
CA ALA A 252 -25.56 42.38 -22.25
C ALA A 252 -25.02 40.94 -22.32
N GLY A 253 -25.77 39.94 -21.84
CA GLY A 253 -25.42 38.54 -22.13
C GLY A 253 -25.61 38.26 -23.61
N ASN A 254 -24.55 37.89 -24.32
CA ASN A 254 -24.58 37.66 -25.76
C ASN A 254 -24.74 36.17 -26.06
N THR A 255 -25.41 35.83 -27.17
CA THR A 255 -25.45 34.47 -27.70
C THR A 255 -25.12 34.54 -29.19
N VAL A 256 -23.94 34.07 -29.59
CA VAL A 256 -23.39 34.31 -30.93
C VAL A 256 -22.69 33.09 -31.51
N LEU A 257 -22.90 32.86 -32.82
CA LEU A 257 -22.13 31.94 -33.64
C LEU A 257 -20.98 32.70 -34.33
N LEU A 258 -19.73 32.29 -34.09
CA LEU A 258 -18.54 32.93 -34.64
C LEU A 258 -17.81 32.07 -35.66
N ARG A 259 -17.19 32.71 -36.65
CA ARG A 259 -16.20 32.10 -37.56
C ARG A 259 -15.10 33.10 -37.85
N GLY A 260 -13.85 32.64 -37.90
CA GLY A 260 -12.71 33.46 -38.33
C GLY A 260 -12.46 34.71 -37.48
N ILE A 261 -12.73 34.66 -36.18
CA ILE A 261 -12.38 35.72 -35.23
C ILE A 261 -11.14 35.26 -34.48
N GLU A 262 -10.11 36.12 -34.35
CA GLU A 262 -8.84 35.78 -33.69
C GLU A 262 -8.76 36.23 -32.24
N THR A 263 -9.46 37.31 -31.86
CA THR A 263 -9.53 37.75 -30.45
C THR A 263 -10.96 38.11 -30.08
N LEU A 264 -11.45 37.54 -28.99
CA LEU A 264 -12.81 37.74 -28.48
C LEU A 264 -12.77 38.11 -27.00
N THR A 265 -13.35 39.26 -26.66
CA THR A 265 -13.46 39.71 -25.28
C THR A 265 -14.93 39.86 -24.92
N GLY A 266 -15.41 39.07 -23.96
CA GLY A 266 -16.69 39.31 -23.31
C GLY A 266 -16.58 40.41 -22.27
N GLN A 267 -17.72 41.01 -21.94
CA GLN A 267 -17.81 42.02 -20.88
C GLN A 267 -18.65 41.46 -19.73
N THR A 268 -19.30 42.32 -18.94
CA THR A 268 -20.32 41.84 -18.01
C THR A 268 -21.47 41.21 -18.79
N GLY A 269 -22.07 40.15 -18.27
CA GLY A 269 -23.13 39.43 -18.97
C GLY A 269 -22.92 37.94 -18.80
N THR A 270 -23.75 37.13 -19.44
CA THR A 270 -23.44 35.72 -19.65
C THR A 270 -23.31 35.54 -21.14
N ASP A 271 -22.08 35.39 -21.60
CA ASP A 271 -21.71 35.26 -22.99
C ASP A 271 -21.64 33.77 -23.37
N VAL A 272 -22.49 33.39 -24.32
CA VAL A 272 -22.61 32.04 -24.87
C VAL A 272 -22.17 32.07 -26.33
N VAL A 273 -21.00 31.51 -26.59
CA VAL A 273 -20.34 31.54 -27.90
C VAL A 273 -20.34 30.13 -28.49
N THR A 274 -20.75 30.02 -29.75
CA THR A 274 -20.56 28.79 -30.55
C THR A 274 -19.59 29.09 -31.67
N LEU A 275 -18.59 28.23 -31.87
CA LEU A 275 -17.66 28.31 -33.00
C LEU A 275 -18.24 27.54 -34.18
N GLY A 276 -18.06 28.07 -35.38
CA GLY A 276 -18.46 27.40 -36.60
C GLY A 276 -17.57 26.21 -36.96
N ASN A 277 -18.06 25.34 -37.85
CA ASN A 277 -17.41 24.08 -38.26
C ASN A 277 -16.10 24.19 -39.07
N THR A 278 -15.43 25.34 -39.06
CA THR A 278 -14.07 25.52 -39.59
C THR A 278 -13.06 25.31 -38.46
N ALA A 279 -11.78 25.07 -38.76
CA ALA A 279 -10.78 25.08 -37.70
C ALA A 279 -10.67 26.50 -37.13
N ASN A 280 -10.76 26.65 -35.81
CA ASN A 280 -10.70 27.95 -35.15
C ASN A 280 -9.44 28.06 -34.27
N SER A 281 -8.85 29.25 -34.23
CA SER A 281 -7.71 29.60 -33.36
C SER A 281 -8.01 30.96 -32.74
N LEU A 282 -8.42 30.99 -31.48
CA LEU A 282 -9.01 32.16 -30.85
C LEU A 282 -8.38 32.47 -29.48
N LEU A 283 -8.07 33.74 -29.22
CA LEU A 283 -7.82 34.26 -27.88
C LEU A 283 -9.13 34.75 -27.26
N VAL A 284 -9.53 34.20 -26.10
CA VAL A 284 -10.77 34.56 -25.39
C VAL A 284 -10.50 35.15 -24.02
N SER A 285 -11.34 36.10 -23.60
CA SER A 285 -11.37 36.61 -22.23
C SER A 285 -12.81 36.96 -21.85
N GLY A 286 -13.24 36.66 -20.62
CA GLY A 286 -14.57 37.03 -20.14
C GLY A 286 -15.73 36.33 -20.85
N ILE A 287 -15.54 35.08 -21.31
CA ILE A 287 -16.59 34.27 -21.96
C ILE A 287 -17.02 33.14 -21.02
N GLU A 288 -18.32 33.06 -20.69
CA GLU A 288 -18.83 32.06 -19.75
C GLU A 288 -19.11 30.69 -20.37
N THR A 289 -19.51 30.62 -21.64
CA THR A 289 -19.78 29.35 -22.33
C THR A 289 -19.24 29.37 -23.74
N LEU A 290 -18.40 28.39 -24.07
CA LEU A 290 -17.82 28.23 -25.40
C LEU A 290 -18.08 26.82 -25.93
N THR A 291 -18.78 26.73 -27.06
CA THR A 291 -19.01 25.47 -27.77
C THR A 291 -18.23 25.47 -29.07
N GLY A 292 -17.34 24.51 -29.24
CA GLY A 292 -16.60 24.28 -30.47
C GLY A 292 -17.46 23.72 -31.62
N GLY A 293 -16.88 23.75 -32.81
CA GLY A 293 -17.43 23.18 -34.03
C GLY A 293 -17.03 21.71 -34.22
N SER A 294 -17.17 21.21 -35.45
CA SER A 294 -16.75 19.84 -35.81
C SER A 294 -15.29 19.72 -36.27
N ALA A 295 -14.57 20.83 -36.38
CA ALA A 295 -13.19 20.89 -36.82
C ALA A 295 -12.32 21.34 -35.64
N SER A 296 -11.00 21.18 -35.75
CA SER A 296 -10.11 21.45 -34.63
C SER A 296 -10.19 22.90 -34.13
N ASP A 297 -10.51 23.05 -32.86
CA ASP A 297 -10.62 24.30 -32.14
C ASP A 297 -9.47 24.43 -31.14
N ILE A 298 -8.68 25.49 -31.33
CA ILE A 298 -7.59 25.90 -30.44
C ILE A 298 -8.00 27.21 -29.78
N VAL A 299 -8.18 27.18 -28.46
CA VAL A 299 -8.62 28.34 -27.67
C VAL A 299 -7.54 28.68 -26.66
N THR A 300 -7.06 29.91 -26.70
CA THR A 300 -6.17 30.47 -25.69
C THR A 300 -6.97 31.38 -24.79
N LEU A 301 -6.83 31.24 -23.48
CA LEU A 301 -7.46 32.08 -22.49
C LEU A 301 -6.59 33.32 -22.21
N GLY A 302 -7.22 34.44 -21.91
CA GLY A 302 -6.54 35.67 -21.52
C GLY A 302 -5.88 35.58 -20.14
N THR A 303 -5.08 36.59 -19.79
CA THR A 303 -4.28 36.65 -18.56
C THR A 303 -5.05 36.94 -17.26
N ALA A 304 -6.37 37.05 -17.33
CA ALA A 304 -7.22 37.09 -16.14
C ALA A 304 -7.61 35.65 -15.77
N GLY A 305 -7.94 35.37 -14.51
CA GLY A 305 -8.50 34.06 -14.17
C GLY A 305 -9.86 33.87 -14.84
N ASN A 306 -10.03 32.77 -15.56
CA ASN A 306 -11.24 32.47 -16.31
C ASN A 306 -12.13 31.48 -15.56
N THR A 307 -13.45 31.62 -15.68
CA THR A 307 -14.42 30.60 -15.23
C THR A 307 -15.41 30.36 -16.34
N MET A 308 -15.35 29.20 -16.99
CA MET A 308 -16.14 28.93 -18.19
C MET A 308 -16.57 27.47 -18.34
N VAL A 309 -17.59 27.25 -19.16
CA VAL A 309 -18.01 25.93 -19.66
C VAL A 309 -17.51 25.76 -21.10
N VAL A 310 -16.82 24.67 -21.40
CA VAL A 310 -16.36 24.33 -22.75
C VAL A 310 -16.98 23.02 -23.23
N SER A 311 -17.37 22.95 -24.50
CA SER A 311 -17.82 21.70 -25.13
C SER A 311 -17.31 21.62 -26.55
N GLY A 312 -16.75 20.48 -26.99
CA GLY A 312 -16.28 20.31 -28.37
C GLY A 312 -15.05 21.15 -28.74
N VAL A 313 -14.26 21.60 -27.75
CA VAL A 313 -12.96 22.27 -27.98
C VAL A 313 -11.85 21.25 -27.81
N GLU A 314 -10.98 21.09 -28.82
CA GLU A 314 -9.90 20.08 -28.77
C GLU A 314 -8.66 20.54 -28.00
N THR A 315 -8.32 21.83 -28.04
CA THR A 315 -7.14 22.38 -27.35
C THR A 315 -7.50 23.65 -26.60
N LEU A 316 -7.25 23.66 -25.30
CA LEU A 316 -7.45 24.81 -24.43
C LEU A 316 -6.13 25.18 -23.74
N ILE A 317 -5.74 26.43 -23.89
CA ILE A 317 -4.46 26.96 -23.41
C ILE A 317 -4.75 28.08 -22.42
N GLY A 318 -4.50 27.84 -21.13
CA GLY A 318 -4.47 28.88 -20.11
C GLY A 318 -3.23 29.75 -20.20
N ASP A 319 -3.28 30.89 -19.54
CA ASP A 319 -2.15 31.81 -19.37
C ASP A 319 -1.97 32.07 -17.86
N THR A 320 -1.35 33.19 -17.48
CA THR A 320 -1.35 33.62 -16.09
C THR A 320 -2.79 33.86 -15.62
N GLY A 321 -3.15 33.42 -14.43
CA GLY A 321 -4.53 33.48 -13.96
C GLY A 321 -4.83 32.25 -13.13
N ILE A 322 -6.04 32.16 -12.57
CA ILE A 322 -6.57 30.88 -12.10
C ILE A 322 -7.72 30.53 -13.03
N ASP A 323 -7.52 29.53 -13.86
CA ASP A 323 -8.47 29.08 -14.87
C ASP A 323 -9.27 27.88 -14.35
N VAL A 324 -10.58 28.06 -14.23
CA VAL A 324 -11.55 27.05 -13.80
C VAL A 324 -12.48 26.73 -14.95
N VAL A 325 -12.29 25.57 -15.56
CA VAL A 325 -12.99 25.17 -16.77
C VAL A 325 -13.86 23.94 -16.50
N THR A 326 -15.13 24.02 -16.84
CA THR A 326 -16.05 22.87 -16.79
C THR A 326 -16.22 22.29 -18.19
N ILE A 327 -15.99 21.00 -18.37
CA ILE A 327 -16.27 20.28 -19.60
C ILE A 327 -17.79 20.00 -19.64
N GLY A 328 -18.43 20.38 -20.74
CA GLY A 328 -19.87 20.25 -20.94
C GLY A 328 -20.34 18.80 -20.96
N THR A 329 -21.66 18.62 -20.95
CA THR A 329 -22.31 17.30 -20.75
C THR A 329 -22.07 16.26 -21.85
N ALA A 330 -21.51 16.66 -22.99
CA ALA A 330 -21.22 15.76 -24.10
C ALA A 330 -19.94 14.92 -23.86
N GLY A 331 -19.12 15.31 -22.88
CA GLY A 331 -17.76 14.78 -22.73
C GLY A 331 -16.87 15.15 -23.92
N GLY A 332 -15.72 14.50 -24.03
CA GLY A 332 -14.78 14.69 -25.13
C GLY A 332 -13.32 14.54 -24.74
N THR A 333 -12.46 14.66 -25.75
CA THR A 333 -11.01 14.67 -25.58
C THR A 333 -10.51 16.11 -25.61
N LEU A 334 -9.86 16.56 -24.54
CA LEU A 334 -9.36 17.93 -24.39
C LEU A 334 -7.86 17.92 -24.11
N LEU A 335 -7.06 18.57 -24.95
CA LEU A 335 -5.68 18.94 -24.61
C LEU A 335 -5.69 20.23 -23.78
N ALA A 336 -5.39 20.13 -22.50
CA ALA A 336 -5.34 21.25 -21.57
C ALA A 336 -3.89 21.64 -21.27
N LEU A 337 -3.53 22.87 -21.59
CA LEU A 337 -2.20 23.44 -21.36
C LEU A 337 -2.34 24.64 -20.43
N GLY A 338 -1.62 24.67 -19.31
CA GLY A 338 -1.66 25.84 -18.41
C GLY A 338 -3.02 26.11 -17.73
N ILE A 339 -3.94 25.14 -17.71
CA ILE A 339 -5.23 25.24 -17.01
C ILE A 339 -5.07 24.75 -15.58
N ASP A 340 -5.55 25.52 -14.60
CA ASP A 340 -5.43 25.17 -13.17
C ASP A 340 -6.45 24.13 -12.71
N THR A 341 -7.71 24.27 -13.11
CA THR A 341 -8.81 23.40 -12.67
C THR A 341 -9.71 22.99 -13.82
N LEU A 342 -9.92 21.68 -13.98
CA LEU A 342 -10.89 21.09 -14.88
C LEU A 342 -11.97 20.31 -14.11
N ILE A 343 -13.23 20.56 -14.46
CA ILE A 343 -14.39 19.88 -13.89
C ILE A 343 -15.05 19.09 -15.01
N GLY A 344 -15.03 17.76 -14.90
CA GLY A 344 -15.73 16.83 -15.78
C GLY A 344 -17.24 17.00 -15.72
N GLY A 345 -17.89 16.57 -16.80
CA GLY A 345 -19.31 16.63 -16.99
C GLY A 345 -19.98 15.31 -16.61
N THR A 346 -21.02 14.95 -17.35
CA THR A 346 -21.68 13.64 -17.26
C THR A 346 -21.28 12.70 -18.41
N GLY A 347 -20.44 13.17 -19.33
CA GLY A 347 -20.00 12.43 -20.50
C GLY A 347 -18.79 11.56 -20.17
N LEU A 348 -18.12 11.08 -21.21
CA LEU A 348 -16.79 10.49 -21.06
C LEU A 348 -15.75 11.59 -21.30
N GLU A 349 -14.96 11.93 -20.29
CA GLU A 349 -13.93 12.97 -20.38
C GLU A 349 -12.52 12.38 -20.44
N VAL A 350 -11.77 12.77 -21.48
CA VAL A 350 -10.36 12.42 -21.66
C VAL A 350 -9.52 13.68 -21.69
N ILE A 351 -8.84 13.98 -20.59
CA ILE A 351 -7.97 15.16 -20.45
C ILE A 351 -6.54 14.75 -20.79
N LEU A 352 -5.92 15.47 -21.72
CA LEU A 352 -4.51 15.34 -22.06
C LEU A 352 -3.76 16.58 -21.58
N THR A 353 -2.56 16.42 -21.04
CA THR A 353 -1.66 17.53 -20.70
C THR A 353 -0.41 17.56 -21.58
N GLY A 354 0.25 18.71 -21.64
CA GLY A 354 1.43 18.94 -22.48
C GLY A 354 2.74 18.40 -21.90
N SER A 355 3.85 18.60 -22.63
CA SER A 355 5.15 18.02 -22.27
C SER A 355 6.02 18.86 -21.31
N ALA A 356 5.46 19.89 -20.68
CA ALA A 356 6.20 20.85 -19.86
C ALA A 356 6.14 20.57 -18.36
N GLY A 357 5.46 19.50 -17.94
CA GLY A 357 4.98 19.31 -16.58
C GLY A 357 3.76 20.19 -16.31
N ALA A 358 2.64 19.59 -15.97
CA ALA A 358 1.37 20.21 -15.65
C ALA A 358 1.11 20.15 -14.15
N THR A 359 0.50 21.20 -13.61
CA THR A 359 -0.13 21.18 -12.28
C THR A 359 -1.60 21.42 -12.50
N LEU A 360 -2.42 20.39 -12.32
CA LEU A 360 -3.83 20.42 -12.70
C LEU A 360 -4.70 19.85 -11.57
N THR A 361 -5.77 20.56 -11.24
CA THR A 361 -6.85 20.03 -10.39
C THR A 361 -7.96 19.46 -11.26
N VAL A 362 -8.41 18.24 -11.01
CA VAL A 362 -9.48 17.59 -11.77
C VAL A 362 -10.56 17.05 -10.86
N SER A 363 -11.81 17.35 -11.17
CA SER A 363 -12.98 16.74 -10.53
C SER A 363 -13.81 16.03 -11.58
N GLY A 364 -14.20 14.77 -11.36
CA GLY A 364 -15.18 14.08 -12.21
C GLY A 364 -14.73 13.69 -13.63
N ALA A 365 -13.44 13.76 -13.98
CA ALA A 365 -12.97 13.26 -15.27
C ALA A 365 -12.63 11.77 -15.24
N ASP A 366 -12.99 11.05 -16.29
CA ASP A 366 -12.74 9.60 -16.39
C ASP A 366 -11.27 9.27 -16.67
N TYR A 367 -10.61 10.06 -17.53
CA TYR A 367 -9.22 9.84 -17.93
C TYR A 367 -8.39 11.12 -17.85
N VAL A 368 -7.22 11.03 -17.22
CA VAL A 368 -6.19 12.09 -17.23
C VAL A 368 -4.86 11.51 -17.69
N VAL A 369 -4.37 11.96 -18.84
CA VAL A 369 -3.17 11.42 -19.47
C VAL A 369 -2.16 12.53 -19.69
N SER A 370 -1.02 12.46 -19.02
CA SER A 370 0.08 13.38 -19.29
C SER A 370 1.11 12.84 -20.26
N ALA A 371 1.80 13.76 -20.92
CA ALA A 371 2.98 13.53 -21.72
C ALA A 371 4.24 13.46 -20.83
N ALA A 372 5.42 13.64 -21.42
CA ALA A 372 6.65 13.73 -20.62
C ALA A 372 6.66 15.00 -19.77
N GLY A 373 7.12 14.92 -18.53
CA GLY A 373 7.11 16.06 -17.63
C GLY A 373 7.31 15.60 -16.20
N THR A 374 7.19 16.53 -15.25
CA THR A 374 6.88 16.18 -13.87
C THR A 374 5.51 16.77 -13.61
N ASP A 375 4.52 15.89 -13.62
CA ASP A 375 3.11 16.23 -13.58
C ASP A 375 2.53 16.04 -12.17
N VAL A 376 1.77 17.02 -11.74
CA VAL A 376 1.07 17.05 -10.46
C VAL A 376 -0.43 17.10 -10.73
N LEU A 377 -1.14 16.02 -10.41
CA LEU A 377 -2.59 15.95 -10.47
C LEU A 377 -3.18 16.05 -9.06
N THR A 378 -4.07 17.01 -8.85
CA THR A 378 -4.88 17.11 -7.63
C THR A 378 -6.32 16.71 -7.95
N LEU A 379 -6.91 15.83 -7.16
CA LEU A 379 -8.31 15.44 -7.31
C LEU A 379 -9.23 16.43 -6.57
N GLY A 380 -10.41 16.66 -7.15
CA GLY A 380 -11.39 17.61 -6.64
C GLY A 380 -12.03 17.18 -5.31
N SER A 381 -12.74 18.10 -4.66
CA SER A 381 -13.33 17.89 -3.31
C SER A 381 -14.52 16.92 -3.20
N THR A 382 -14.91 16.28 -4.30
CA THR A 382 -15.89 15.19 -4.34
C THR A 382 -15.16 13.88 -4.56
N GLY A 383 -15.67 12.74 -4.07
CA GLY A 383 -15.03 11.45 -4.38
C GLY A 383 -14.93 11.22 -5.89
N ASN A 384 -13.72 10.99 -6.38
CA ASN A 384 -13.42 10.85 -7.81
C ASN A 384 -13.23 9.38 -8.19
N THR A 385 -13.56 9.03 -9.43
CA THR A 385 -13.17 7.77 -10.04
C THR A 385 -12.50 8.08 -11.37
N THR A 386 -11.18 7.90 -11.46
CA THR A 386 -10.41 8.33 -12.63
C THR A 386 -9.29 7.35 -12.98
N THR A 387 -8.97 7.25 -14.27
CA THR A 387 -7.82 6.50 -14.78
C THR A 387 -6.73 7.47 -15.19
N ILE A 388 -5.52 7.28 -14.67
CA ILE A 388 -4.41 8.20 -14.90
C ILE A 388 -3.22 7.54 -15.57
N ARG A 389 -2.47 8.31 -16.36
CA ARG A 389 -1.23 7.87 -17.01
C ARG A 389 -0.21 9.00 -17.07
N GLY A 390 1.05 8.69 -16.80
CA GLY A 390 2.14 9.67 -16.86
C GLY A 390 2.05 10.75 -15.78
N ILE A 391 1.47 10.44 -14.62
CA ILE A 391 1.37 11.38 -13.50
C ILE A 391 2.40 10.99 -12.45
N GLU A 392 3.33 11.89 -12.12
CA GLU A 392 4.38 11.64 -11.14
C GLU A 392 3.95 11.98 -9.71
N THR A 393 3.04 12.93 -9.52
CA THR A 393 2.49 13.29 -8.20
C THR A 393 0.98 13.30 -8.24
N LEU A 394 0.35 12.52 -7.37
CA LEU A 394 -1.10 12.47 -7.24
C LEU A 394 -1.50 12.91 -5.84
N ILE A 395 -2.33 13.95 -5.75
CA ILE A 395 -2.88 14.49 -4.52
C ILE A 395 -4.39 14.24 -4.56
N GLY A 396 -4.94 13.63 -3.52
CA GLY A 396 -6.37 13.40 -3.40
C GLY A 396 -7.14 14.62 -2.92
N GLY A 397 -8.44 14.52 -3.04
CA GLY A 397 -9.38 15.57 -2.70
C GLY A 397 -9.99 15.38 -1.31
N ALA A 398 -11.24 15.81 -1.19
CA ALA A 398 -12.12 15.35 -0.12
C ALA A 398 -13.10 14.34 -0.72
N GLY A 399 -13.58 13.40 0.08
CA GLY A 399 -14.38 12.27 -0.42
C GLY A 399 -13.53 11.01 -0.53
N THR A 400 -14.07 9.97 -1.16
CA THR A 400 -13.35 8.71 -1.40
C THR A 400 -12.92 8.67 -2.85
N ASP A 401 -11.63 8.72 -3.08
CA ASP A 401 -11.02 8.68 -4.41
C ASP A 401 -10.63 7.24 -4.79
N LEU A 402 -11.06 6.82 -5.98
CA LEU A 402 -10.70 5.57 -6.64
C LEU A 402 -9.91 5.86 -7.91
N VAL A 403 -8.63 5.54 -7.89
CA VAL A 403 -7.73 5.84 -9.01
C VAL A 403 -7.19 4.56 -9.63
N PHE A 404 -7.26 4.47 -10.96
CA PHE A 404 -6.65 3.41 -11.74
C PHE A 404 -5.39 3.93 -12.42
N LEU A 405 -4.24 3.29 -12.17
CA LEU A 405 -3.04 3.53 -12.94
C LEU A 405 -3.15 2.73 -14.24
N GLY A 406 -3.04 3.39 -15.39
CA GLY A 406 -3.11 2.69 -16.68
C GLY A 406 -1.98 1.67 -16.87
N ASP A 407 -2.01 0.90 -17.96
CA ASP A 407 -1.13 -0.27 -18.21
C ASP A 407 0.40 0.00 -18.38
N THR A 408 0.88 1.23 -18.18
CA THR A 408 2.32 1.54 -18.19
C THR A 408 2.86 1.48 -16.78
N GLY A 409 4.13 1.12 -16.58
CA GLY A 409 4.71 1.14 -15.23
C GLY A 409 4.80 2.56 -14.70
N ASN A 410 4.35 2.78 -13.48
CA ASN A 410 4.27 4.09 -12.86
C ASN A 410 5.35 4.25 -11.78
N THR A 411 5.90 5.45 -11.64
CA THR A 411 6.68 5.85 -10.47
C THR A 411 6.06 7.12 -9.92
N MET A 412 5.30 6.98 -8.84
CA MET A 412 4.36 8.01 -8.38
C MET A 412 4.60 8.36 -6.91
N THR A 413 4.53 9.65 -6.62
CA THR A 413 4.45 10.17 -5.25
C THR A 413 2.98 10.45 -4.90
N LEU A 414 2.47 9.85 -3.83
CA LEU A 414 1.14 10.15 -3.32
C LEU A 414 1.17 11.26 -2.28
N GLY A 415 0.31 12.25 -2.49
CA GLY A 415 -0.05 13.29 -1.54
C GLY A 415 -1.14 12.84 -0.56
N LEU A 416 -1.92 13.81 -0.09
CA LEU A 416 -2.95 13.59 0.94
C LEU A 416 -4.20 12.95 0.34
N ASN A 417 -4.98 12.25 1.16
CA ASN A 417 -6.37 11.85 0.89
C ASN A 417 -6.59 11.02 -0.40
N ILE A 418 -5.70 10.07 -0.70
CA ILE A 418 -5.98 9.03 -1.68
C ILE A 418 -6.34 7.75 -0.92
N GLU A 419 -7.56 7.24 -1.11
CA GLU A 419 -8.06 6.09 -0.35
C GLU A 419 -7.91 4.76 -1.10
N ILE A 420 -8.08 4.75 -2.43
CA ILE A 420 -8.03 3.52 -3.24
C ILE A 420 -7.20 3.74 -4.50
N LEU A 421 -6.16 2.92 -4.67
CA LEU A 421 -5.32 2.91 -5.86
C LEU A 421 -5.24 1.51 -6.48
N VAL A 422 -5.50 1.42 -7.78
CA VAL A 422 -5.45 0.16 -8.54
C VAL A 422 -4.41 0.31 -9.63
N GLY A 423 -3.32 -0.44 -9.53
CA GLY A 423 -2.27 -0.47 -10.53
C GLY A 423 -2.65 -1.21 -11.81
N GLY A 424 -1.72 -1.17 -12.76
CA GLY A 424 -1.85 -1.79 -14.08
C GLY A 424 -1.21 -3.17 -14.17
N ALA A 425 -0.96 -3.63 -15.39
CA ALA A 425 -0.22 -4.88 -15.64
C ALA A 425 1.32 -4.71 -15.59
N ALA A 426 1.79 -3.47 -15.58
CA ALA A 426 3.20 -3.13 -15.53
C ALA A 426 3.60 -2.77 -14.09
N THR A 427 4.90 -2.79 -13.81
CA THR A 427 5.41 -2.58 -12.45
C THR A 427 5.18 -1.15 -11.98
N ASP A 428 4.48 -1.02 -10.87
CA ASP A 428 4.13 0.24 -10.23
C ASP A 428 4.91 0.45 -8.93
N VAL A 429 5.54 1.64 -8.82
CA VAL A 429 6.31 2.09 -7.67
C VAL A 429 5.63 3.31 -7.06
N LEU A 430 5.18 3.16 -5.82
CA LEU A 430 4.42 4.15 -5.08
C LEU A 430 5.22 4.66 -3.88
N SER A 431 5.47 5.97 -3.82
CA SER A 431 6.03 6.64 -2.65
C SER A 431 4.94 7.45 -1.96
N ILE A 432 4.50 7.02 -0.78
CA ILE A 432 3.58 7.78 0.05
C ILE A 432 4.37 8.92 0.67
N SER A 433 4.03 10.17 0.36
CA SER A 433 4.71 11.35 0.94
C SER A 433 4.04 11.90 2.18
N THR A 434 2.86 11.36 2.52
CA THR A 434 2.01 11.87 3.59
C THR A 434 2.16 11.07 4.86
N ALA A 435 2.23 11.80 5.97
CA ALA A 435 2.43 11.19 7.25
C ALA A 435 1.18 10.43 7.70
N GLY A 436 1.28 9.11 7.79
CA GLY A 436 0.24 8.25 8.31
C GLY A 436 -0.91 8.00 7.33
N ALA A 437 -0.59 7.62 6.10
CA ALA A 437 -1.58 7.33 5.07
C ALA A 437 -2.40 6.08 5.41
N THR A 438 -3.67 6.05 4.97
CA THR A 438 -4.51 4.83 4.99
C THR A 438 -4.96 4.55 3.57
N LEU A 439 -4.51 3.43 2.99
CA LEU A 439 -4.69 3.15 1.56
C LEU A 439 -5.11 1.70 1.30
N LEU A 440 -6.10 1.50 0.43
CA LEU A 440 -6.40 0.21 -0.21
C LEU A 440 -5.70 0.16 -1.57
N ILE A 441 -4.78 -0.79 -1.75
CA ILE A 441 -4.08 -0.99 -3.02
C ILE A 441 -4.42 -2.32 -3.69
N ARG A 442 -4.34 -2.33 -5.02
CA ARG A 442 -4.45 -3.55 -5.85
C ARG A 442 -3.41 -3.45 -6.95
N ALA A 443 -2.71 -4.54 -7.25
CA ALA A 443 -1.73 -4.59 -8.35
C ALA A 443 -0.66 -3.47 -8.28
N ILE A 444 -0.11 -3.21 -7.09
CA ILE A 444 1.02 -2.29 -6.89
C ILE A 444 2.20 -3.11 -6.37
N GLU A 445 3.33 -3.07 -7.08
CA GLU A 445 4.48 -3.95 -6.80
C GLU A 445 5.47 -3.39 -5.79
N THR A 446 5.58 -2.07 -5.66
CA THR A 446 6.52 -1.45 -4.71
C THR A 446 5.87 -0.30 -3.98
N LEU A 447 6.01 -0.30 -2.65
CA LEU A 447 5.47 0.71 -1.76
C LEU A 447 6.54 1.25 -0.81
N VAL A 448 6.67 2.57 -0.78
CA VAL A 448 7.58 3.29 0.12
C VAL A 448 6.74 4.23 0.98
N GLY A 449 6.65 3.95 2.27
CA GLY A 449 6.00 4.81 3.25
C GLY A 449 6.86 6.00 3.66
N SER A 450 6.30 6.85 4.51
CA SER A 450 6.96 8.03 5.04
C SER A 450 7.04 7.99 6.57
N THR A 451 7.19 9.16 7.21
CA THR A 451 7.12 9.27 8.66
C THR A 451 5.68 9.29 9.10
N GLY A 452 5.29 8.57 10.15
CA GLY A 452 3.90 8.50 10.60
C GLY A 452 3.51 7.05 10.80
N THR A 453 2.21 6.75 10.87
CA THR A 453 1.71 5.38 10.91
C THR A 453 0.97 5.07 9.63
N ASP A 454 1.68 4.51 8.65
CA ASP A 454 1.14 4.15 7.36
C ASP A 454 0.41 2.79 7.45
N VAL A 455 -0.87 2.79 7.09
CA VAL A 455 -1.79 1.64 7.16
C VAL A 455 -2.24 1.25 5.76
N ILE A 456 -1.82 0.08 5.30
CA ILE A 456 -2.04 -0.39 3.93
C ILE A 456 -2.86 -1.66 3.96
N THR A 457 -3.92 -1.70 3.16
CA THR A 457 -4.68 -2.91 2.89
C THR A 457 -4.46 -3.34 1.45
N LEU A 458 -4.11 -4.59 1.24
CA LEU A 458 -4.04 -5.20 -0.10
C LEU A 458 -5.44 -5.70 -0.48
N GLY A 459 -5.84 -5.53 -1.74
CA GLY A 459 -7.12 -6.03 -2.20
C GLY A 459 -7.15 -7.54 -2.40
N ASP A 460 -8.35 -8.09 -2.59
CA ASP A 460 -8.61 -9.54 -2.58
C ASP A 460 -8.03 -10.36 -3.75
N THR A 461 -7.17 -9.81 -4.60
CA THR A 461 -6.43 -10.60 -5.61
C THR A 461 -5.13 -11.11 -5.02
N PRO A 462 -4.46 -12.13 -5.58
CA PRO A 462 -3.10 -12.45 -5.16
C PRO A 462 -2.19 -11.23 -5.33
N ASN A 463 -1.47 -10.85 -4.28
CA ASN A 463 -0.56 -9.69 -4.32
C ASN A 463 0.89 -10.13 -4.19
N THR A 464 1.79 -9.40 -4.85
CA THR A 464 3.23 -9.51 -4.67
C THR A 464 3.80 -8.11 -4.55
N VAL A 465 4.18 -7.71 -3.34
CA VAL A 465 4.53 -6.32 -3.03
C VAL A 465 5.87 -6.26 -2.29
N THR A 466 6.70 -5.28 -2.65
CA THR A 466 7.88 -4.88 -1.87
C THR A 466 7.54 -3.65 -1.05
N VAL A 467 7.75 -3.70 0.27
CA VAL A 467 7.41 -2.61 1.19
C VAL A 467 8.65 -2.04 1.89
N THR A 468 8.66 -0.73 2.13
CA THR A 468 9.64 -0.05 2.98
C THR A 468 8.94 1.07 3.73
N GLY A 469 9.20 1.24 5.02
CA GLY A 469 8.60 2.33 5.81
C GLY A 469 7.08 2.23 6.00
N ILE A 470 6.49 1.03 5.85
CA ILE A 470 5.07 0.78 6.10
C ILE A 470 4.88 0.19 7.48
N ASP A 471 4.05 0.81 8.32
CA ASP A 471 3.87 0.41 9.72
C ASP A 471 2.85 -0.72 9.89
N THR A 472 1.78 -0.72 9.10
CA THR A 472 0.73 -1.75 9.15
C THR A 472 0.35 -2.19 7.74
N LEU A 473 0.43 -3.49 7.49
CA LEU A 473 0.04 -4.12 6.23
C LEU A 473 -0.98 -5.23 6.51
N THR A 474 -2.14 -5.13 5.87
CA THR A 474 -3.19 -6.16 5.92
C THR A 474 -3.34 -6.75 4.53
N GLY A 475 -3.19 -8.07 4.42
CA GLY A 475 -3.46 -8.82 3.21
C GLY A 475 -4.95 -8.92 2.87
N GLY A 476 -5.23 -9.35 1.65
CA GLY A 476 -6.57 -9.65 1.15
C GLY A 476 -6.96 -11.11 1.35
N ALA A 477 -8.04 -11.54 0.71
CA ALA A 477 -8.54 -12.92 0.84
C ALA A 477 -7.71 -14.00 0.10
N ASN A 478 -6.72 -13.62 -0.70
CA ASN A 478 -5.91 -14.52 -1.52
C ASN A 478 -4.44 -14.44 -1.12
N THR A 479 -3.61 -15.33 -1.69
CA THR A 479 -2.19 -15.41 -1.34
C THR A 479 -1.45 -14.11 -1.56
N ASP A 480 -0.90 -13.58 -0.47
CA ASP A 480 -0.11 -12.36 -0.43
C ASP A 480 1.35 -12.66 -0.15
N ILE A 481 2.22 -12.15 -1.02
CA ILE A 481 3.67 -12.26 -0.92
C ILE A 481 4.24 -10.87 -0.67
N VAL A 482 4.89 -10.70 0.47
CA VAL A 482 5.46 -9.41 0.90
C VAL A 482 6.97 -9.53 1.02
N PHE A 483 7.69 -8.66 0.34
CA PHE A 483 9.13 -8.49 0.47
C PHE A 483 9.41 -7.23 1.29
N THR A 484 10.23 -7.31 2.34
CA THR A 484 10.75 -6.11 2.99
C THR A 484 11.92 -5.58 2.14
N GLY A 485 11.98 -4.27 1.94
CA GLY A 485 13.05 -3.63 1.17
C GLY A 485 14.42 -3.76 1.83
N SER A 486 15.46 -3.23 1.18
CA SER A 486 16.84 -3.33 1.67
C SER A 486 17.15 -2.52 2.93
N ALA A 487 16.30 -1.56 3.31
CA ALA A 487 16.50 -0.65 4.44
C ALA A 487 16.15 -1.27 5.81
N GLY A 488 15.56 -2.47 5.84
CA GLY A 488 14.95 -3.04 7.03
C GLY A 488 13.56 -2.43 7.29
N VAL A 489 12.67 -3.21 7.88
CA VAL A 489 11.29 -2.80 8.17
C VAL A 489 10.95 -3.02 9.63
N THR A 490 10.15 -2.13 10.21
CA THR A 490 9.37 -2.41 11.42
C THR A 490 7.90 -2.31 11.06
N MET A 491 7.19 -3.45 11.03
CA MET A 491 5.78 -3.45 10.60
C MET A 491 4.92 -4.46 11.37
N THR A 492 3.62 -4.19 11.42
CA THR A 492 2.60 -5.17 11.75
C THR A 492 2.01 -5.75 10.46
N ALA A 493 2.03 -7.07 10.29
CA ALA A 493 1.50 -7.76 9.12
C ALA A 493 0.38 -8.72 9.52
N SER A 494 -0.77 -8.65 8.85
CA SER A 494 -1.91 -9.53 9.08
C SER A 494 -2.41 -10.12 7.77
N GLY A 495 -2.79 -11.40 7.75
CA GLY A 495 -3.30 -12.04 6.53
C GLY A 495 -2.29 -12.11 5.38
N VAL A 496 -0.99 -12.19 5.70
CA VAL A 496 0.09 -12.35 4.72
C VAL A 496 0.62 -13.77 4.80
N GLU A 497 0.61 -14.51 3.69
CA GLU A 497 1.04 -15.91 3.65
C GLU A 497 2.55 -16.07 3.48
N PHE A 498 3.21 -15.17 2.75
CA PHE A 498 4.66 -15.23 2.52
C PHE A 498 5.31 -13.90 2.85
N LEU A 499 6.34 -13.95 3.70
CA LEU A 499 7.08 -12.80 4.13
C LEU A 499 8.58 -13.00 3.94
N VAL A 500 9.19 -12.17 3.10
CA VAL A 500 10.59 -12.32 2.69
C VAL A 500 11.36 -11.06 3.07
N GLY A 501 12.28 -11.23 4.01
CA GLY A 501 13.20 -10.21 4.49
C GLY A 501 14.21 -9.75 3.45
N GLY A 502 14.69 -8.53 3.64
CA GLY A 502 15.73 -7.89 2.84
C GLY A 502 17.11 -8.08 3.45
N THR A 503 18.02 -7.14 3.16
CA THR A 503 19.37 -7.10 3.78
C THR A 503 19.43 -6.25 5.04
N GLY A 504 18.41 -5.43 5.29
CA GLY A 504 18.31 -4.62 6.49
C GLY A 504 17.67 -5.40 7.63
N THR A 505 17.67 -4.83 8.83
CA THR A 505 17.09 -5.50 9.99
C THR A 505 15.57 -5.41 9.95
N ASP A 506 14.92 -6.56 9.83
CA ASP A 506 13.47 -6.70 9.73
C ASP A 506 12.85 -7.16 11.06
N LEU A 507 12.00 -6.30 11.63
CA LEU A 507 11.21 -6.54 12.83
C LEU A 507 9.73 -6.58 12.44
N VAL A 508 9.12 -7.77 12.50
CA VAL A 508 7.73 -7.95 12.09
C VAL A 508 6.89 -8.48 13.24
N PHE A 509 5.74 -7.84 13.45
CA PHE A 509 4.70 -8.28 14.36
C PHE A 509 3.56 -8.85 13.53
N LEU A 510 3.10 -10.06 13.83
CA LEU A 510 1.90 -10.59 13.22
C LEU A 510 0.65 -9.97 13.88
N GLY A 511 -0.42 -9.78 13.10
CA GLY A 511 -1.66 -9.20 13.60
C GLY A 511 -2.39 -10.07 14.63
N ASP A 512 -3.43 -9.53 15.27
CA ASP A 512 -4.18 -10.17 16.36
C ASP A 512 -5.12 -11.33 15.95
N THR A 513 -5.12 -11.68 14.67
CA THR A 513 -5.80 -12.89 14.16
C THR A 513 -4.79 -14.02 14.07
N GLY A 514 -5.17 -15.28 14.29
CA GLY A 514 -4.22 -16.39 14.09
C GLY A 514 -3.68 -16.43 12.65
N ASN A 515 -2.36 -16.36 12.51
CA ASN A 515 -1.66 -16.26 11.24
C ASN A 515 -1.03 -17.59 10.84
N THR A 516 -0.87 -17.82 9.54
CA THR A 516 -0.05 -18.91 9.01
C THR A 516 0.88 -18.31 7.97
N VAL A 517 2.16 -18.22 8.29
CA VAL A 517 3.14 -17.49 7.48
C VAL A 517 4.37 -18.34 7.18
N ILE A 518 4.82 -18.27 5.93
CA ILE A 518 6.12 -18.78 5.50
C ILE A 518 7.08 -17.60 5.47
N THR A 519 8.19 -17.69 6.21
CA THR A 519 9.15 -16.58 6.33
C THR A 519 10.56 -16.95 5.88
N ARG A 520 11.28 -15.96 5.36
CA ARG A 520 12.71 -16.05 5.02
C ARG A 520 13.37 -14.72 5.30
N GLY A 521 14.59 -14.70 5.85
CA GLY A 521 15.37 -13.46 5.99
C GLY A 521 14.80 -12.42 6.97
N ILE A 522 13.75 -12.74 7.73
CA ILE A 522 13.23 -11.87 8.79
C ILE A 522 14.07 -12.05 10.05
N ASP A 523 14.62 -10.96 10.59
CA ASP A 523 15.51 -11.02 11.76
C ASP A 523 14.75 -11.21 13.07
N THR A 524 13.62 -10.54 13.24
CA THR A 524 12.77 -10.65 14.43
C THR A 524 11.31 -10.79 14.05
N LEU A 525 10.65 -11.84 14.54
CA LEU A 525 9.24 -12.11 14.28
C LEU A 525 8.50 -12.34 15.60
N SER A 526 7.50 -11.52 15.89
CA SER A 526 6.59 -11.73 17.02
C SER A 526 5.21 -12.09 16.52
N GLY A 527 4.53 -12.99 17.22
CA GLY A 527 3.11 -13.24 17.05
C GLY A 527 2.25 -12.16 17.69
N GLY A 528 0.95 -12.25 17.44
CA GLY A 528 -0.09 -11.44 18.03
C GLY A 528 -0.98 -12.25 18.96
N ALA A 529 -2.24 -11.82 19.13
CA ALA A 529 -3.27 -12.72 19.62
C ALA A 529 -3.65 -13.76 18.55
N GLY A 530 -4.20 -14.89 18.97
CA GLY A 530 -4.60 -15.97 18.06
C GLY A 530 -3.66 -17.17 18.16
N THR A 531 -3.65 -18.01 17.12
CA THR A 531 -2.70 -19.11 16.99
C THR A 531 -1.87 -18.86 15.75
N ASP A 532 -0.59 -18.56 15.96
CA ASP A 532 0.35 -18.19 14.92
C ASP A 532 1.26 -19.36 14.57
N TRP A 533 1.24 -19.75 13.29
CA TRP A 533 2.04 -20.82 12.71
C TRP A 533 3.08 -20.24 11.77
N VAL A 534 4.35 -20.48 12.07
CA VAL A 534 5.49 -19.97 11.30
C VAL A 534 6.25 -21.14 10.69
N PHE A 535 6.48 -21.04 9.38
CA PHE A 535 7.30 -21.97 8.62
C PHE A 535 8.54 -21.23 8.12
N LEU A 536 9.72 -21.68 8.51
CA LEU A 536 10.97 -21.19 7.98
C LEU A 536 11.21 -21.85 6.60
N GLY A 537 11.59 -21.05 5.60
CA GLY A 537 11.90 -21.60 4.28
C GLY A 537 13.18 -22.45 4.24
N ASP A 538 13.49 -23.05 3.08
CA ASP A 538 14.63 -23.97 2.90
C ASP A 538 16.06 -23.39 3.06
N THR A 539 16.23 -22.13 3.47
CA THR A 539 17.56 -21.56 3.79
C THR A 539 17.73 -21.44 5.27
N GLY A 540 18.94 -21.71 5.78
CA GLY A 540 19.22 -21.59 7.20
C GLY A 540 18.89 -20.21 7.72
N VAL A 541 18.08 -20.17 8.77
CA VAL A 541 17.59 -18.95 9.39
C VAL A 541 18.36 -18.65 10.67
N THR A 542 18.65 -17.38 10.90
CA THR A 542 18.99 -16.88 12.24
C THR A 542 17.94 -15.84 12.59
N MET A 543 17.08 -16.12 13.57
CA MET A 543 15.91 -15.29 13.91
C MET A 543 15.73 -15.18 15.41
N ALA A 544 15.31 -14.01 15.88
CA ALA A 544 14.73 -13.83 17.20
C ALA A 544 13.20 -13.95 17.12
N LEU A 545 12.64 -14.92 17.83
CA LEU A 545 11.19 -15.00 18.02
C LEU A 545 10.77 -14.14 19.20
N GLY A 546 9.79 -13.28 18.95
CA GLY A 546 9.03 -12.60 19.97
C GLY A 546 8.02 -13.55 20.65
N THR A 547 7.06 -12.96 21.35
CA THR A 547 5.98 -13.69 22.01
C THR A 547 4.89 -14.10 21.01
N GLY A 548 4.02 -15.04 21.39
CA GLY A 548 2.78 -15.32 20.66
C GLY A 548 2.93 -16.19 19.41
N ILE A 549 4.09 -16.83 19.19
CA ILE A 549 4.24 -17.87 18.15
C ILE A 549 4.05 -19.24 18.80
N GLU A 550 2.97 -19.93 18.46
CA GLU A 550 2.64 -21.23 19.04
C GLU A 550 3.30 -22.41 18.31
N LEU A 551 3.48 -22.30 16.98
CA LEU A 551 4.10 -23.34 16.16
C LEU A 551 5.20 -22.75 15.28
N LEU A 552 6.41 -23.29 15.40
CA LEU A 552 7.53 -23.01 14.51
C LEU A 552 7.97 -24.30 13.81
N ILE A 553 8.09 -24.25 12.49
CA ILE A 553 8.61 -25.36 11.70
C ILE A 553 9.79 -24.86 10.90
N GLY A 554 10.96 -25.43 11.15
CA GLY A 554 12.18 -25.15 10.40
C GLY A 554 12.21 -25.77 9.01
N GLY A 555 13.28 -25.46 8.27
CA GLY A 555 13.52 -25.93 6.91
C GLY A 555 14.47 -27.14 6.85
N ALA A 556 15.03 -27.40 5.66
CA ALA A 556 16.05 -28.44 5.48
C ALA A 556 17.48 -27.97 5.84
N ALA A 557 17.67 -26.67 6.04
CA ALA A 557 18.94 -26.07 6.36
C ALA A 557 18.98 -25.69 7.85
N THR A 558 20.18 -25.52 8.39
CA THR A 558 20.36 -25.27 9.83
C THR A 558 19.72 -23.97 10.27
N ASP A 559 18.75 -24.08 11.16
CA ASP A 559 18.03 -22.97 11.76
C ASP A 559 18.49 -22.70 13.20
N VAL A 560 18.73 -21.43 13.51
CA VAL A 560 19.12 -20.92 14.83
C VAL A 560 18.10 -19.89 15.30
N VAL A 561 17.33 -20.24 16.34
CA VAL A 561 16.23 -19.42 16.83
C VAL A 561 16.47 -19.02 18.29
N SER A 562 16.32 -17.73 18.59
CA SER A 562 16.35 -17.21 19.96
C SER A 562 14.93 -16.86 20.43
N LEU A 563 14.56 -17.22 21.66
CA LEU A 563 13.24 -16.98 22.24
C LEU A 563 13.18 -15.65 23.01
N ALA A 564 11.96 -15.24 23.33
CA ALA A 564 11.68 -13.95 23.96
C ALA A 564 12.10 -13.91 25.45
N THR A 565 12.51 -12.74 25.92
CA THR A 565 12.91 -12.54 27.34
C THR A 565 11.77 -12.66 28.34
N SER A 566 10.51 -12.60 27.89
CA SER A 566 9.31 -12.83 28.70
C SER A 566 8.99 -14.31 28.91
N GLY A 567 9.72 -15.22 28.26
CA GLY A 567 9.40 -16.63 28.16
C GLY A 567 8.50 -16.93 26.97
N SER A 568 8.65 -18.13 26.42
CA SER A 568 7.90 -18.63 25.27
C SER A 568 7.23 -19.97 25.56
N THR A 569 6.06 -20.21 24.96
CA THR A 569 5.46 -21.55 24.87
C THR A 569 5.41 -21.93 23.40
N LEU A 570 6.23 -22.91 22.99
CA LEU A 570 6.47 -23.19 21.57
C LEU A 570 6.39 -24.69 21.27
N LEU A 571 5.59 -25.07 20.28
CA LEU A 571 5.75 -26.34 19.58
C LEU A 571 6.71 -26.13 18.41
N THR A 572 7.79 -26.91 18.35
CA THR A 572 8.79 -26.78 17.28
C THR A 572 9.09 -28.09 16.56
N ARG A 573 9.46 -27.99 15.29
CA ARG A 573 9.88 -29.10 14.42
C ARG A 573 11.03 -28.64 13.53
N ALA A 574 12.00 -29.51 13.27
CA ALA A 574 13.08 -29.27 12.32
C ALA A 574 13.86 -27.96 12.57
N VAL A 575 13.99 -27.55 13.84
CA VAL A 575 14.85 -26.43 14.25
C VAL A 575 16.08 -27.02 14.94
N GLU A 576 17.27 -26.74 14.43
CA GLU A 576 18.51 -27.36 14.92
C GLU A 576 19.04 -26.71 16.19
N THR A 577 18.82 -25.41 16.40
CA THR A 577 19.30 -24.70 17.60
C THR A 577 18.25 -23.75 18.15
N LEU A 578 17.96 -23.90 19.45
CA LEU A 578 17.03 -23.05 20.18
C LEU A 578 17.70 -22.44 21.42
N ILE A 579 17.63 -21.11 21.51
CA ILE A 579 18.28 -20.34 22.57
C ILE A 579 17.19 -19.62 23.36
N GLY A 580 16.92 -20.10 24.58
CA GLY A 580 16.07 -19.46 25.56
C GLY A 580 16.67 -18.18 26.16
N ALA A 581 15.88 -17.47 26.95
CA ALA A 581 16.23 -16.19 27.53
C ALA A 581 15.93 -16.14 29.05
N THR A 582 15.66 -14.95 29.60
CA THR A 582 15.50 -14.74 31.06
C THR A 582 14.06 -14.97 31.58
N GLY A 583 13.16 -15.48 30.75
CA GLY A 583 11.80 -15.89 31.14
C GLY A 583 11.65 -17.41 31.13
N ILE A 584 10.46 -17.91 31.49
CA ILE A 584 10.22 -19.37 31.50
C ILE A 584 9.90 -19.84 30.08
N ASP A 585 10.84 -20.58 29.50
CA ASP A 585 10.71 -21.17 28.17
C ASP A 585 10.21 -22.62 28.25
N VAL A 586 9.02 -22.86 27.70
CA VAL A 586 8.36 -24.17 27.61
C VAL A 586 8.31 -24.60 26.15
N VAL A 587 9.11 -25.59 25.79
CA VAL A 587 9.26 -26.06 24.42
C VAL A 587 8.77 -27.50 24.32
N THR A 588 7.93 -27.76 23.33
CA THR A 588 7.54 -29.11 22.93
C THR A 588 8.13 -29.40 21.55
N LEU A 589 8.78 -30.55 21.38
CA LEU A 589 9.23 -31.03 20.09
C LEU A 589 8.10 -31.82 19.41
N GLY A 590 7.95 -31.69 18.10
CA GLY A 590 6.89 -32.40 17.38
C GLY A 590 7.17 -33.90 17.20
N ASP A 591 6.15 -34.66 16.80
CA ASP A 591 6.17 -36.13 16.73
C ASP A 591 7.07 -36.79 15.67
N THR A 592 7.94 -36.04 15.01
CA THR A 592 9.00 -36.59 14.14
C THR A 592 10.32 -36.68 14.90
N PRO A 593 11.29 -37.51 14.49
CA PRO A 593 12.58 -37.53 15.15
C PRO A 593 13.21 -36.13 15.17
N ASN A 594 13.62 -35.66 16.34
CA ASN A 594 14.25 -34.35 16.50
C ASN A 594 15.73 -34.49 16.86
N THR A 595 16.56 -33.58 16.36
CA THR A 595 17.95 -33.42 16.77
C THR A 595 18.20 -31.94 16.98
N ILE A 596 18.29 -31.51 18.24
CA ILE A 596 18.27 -30.10 18.61
C ILE A 596 19.35 -29.78 19.62
N THR A 597 19.98 -28.61 19.47
CA THR A 597 20.82 -28.00 20.50
C THR A 597 20.00 -26.95 21.26
N VAL A 598 19.97 -27.05 22.57
CA VAL A 598 19.22 -26.13 23.43
C VAL A 598 20.14 -25.38 24.41
N SER A 599 19.82 -24.13 24.67
CA SER A 599 20.46 -23.30 25.70
C SER A 599 19.39 -22.51 26.43
N GLY A 600 19.45 -22.41 27.75
CA GLY A 600 18.52 -21.55 28.51
C GLY A 600 17.03 -21.93 28.41
N ILE A 601 16.70 -23.16 27.99
CA ILE A 601 15.32 -23.67 27.97
C ILE A 601 14.98 -24.25 29.34
N ASP A 602 13.90 -23.80 29.97
CA ASP A 602 13.50 -24.27 31.31
C ASP A 602 12.76 -25.60 31.28
N THR A 603 11.88 -25.80 30.29
CA THR A 603 11.10 -27.04 30.14
C THR A 603 11.13 -27.50 28.69
N LEU A 604 11.57 -28.74 28.48
CA LEU A 604 11.60 -29.39 27.17
C LEU A 604 10.81 -30.70 27.24
N THR A 605 9.81 -30.81 26.37
CA THR A 605 9.04 -32.06 26.19
C THR A 605 9.30 -32.60 24.80
N GLY A 606 9.74 -33.84 24.70
CA GLY A 606 9.87 -34.56 23.44
C GLY A 606 8.52 -34.97 22.84
N GLY A 607 8.56 -35.41 21.58
CA GLY A 607 7.43 -35.93 20.83
C GLY A 607 7.32 -37.46 20.91
N ALA A 608 6.48 -38.04 20.07
CA ALA A 608 6.30 -39.50 20.01
C ALA A 608 7.48 -40.28 19.37
N ALA A 609 8.41 -39.59 18.73
CA ALA A 609 9.55 -40.18 18.04
C ALA A 609 10.84 -39.93 18.81
N THR A 610 11.94 -40.56 18.38
CA THR A 610 13.23 -40.42 19.06
C THR A 610 13.76 -39.00 19.00
N ASP A 611 14.01 -38.44 20.18
CA ASP A 611 14.52 -37.10 20.36
C ASP A 611 15.95 -37.10 20.91
N ILE A 612 16.81 -36.38 20.21
CA ILE A 612 18.22 -36.19 20.56
C ILE A 612 18.43 -34.72 20.90
N VAL A 613 18.77 -34.46 22.16
CA VAL A 613 18.95 -33.11 22.71
C VAL A 613 20.39 -32.92 23.14
N PHE A 614 21.02 -31.88 22.60
CA PHE A 614 22.34 -31.40 23.03
C PHE A 614 22.15 -30.15 23.89
N THR A 615 22.79 -30.04 25.05
CA THR A 615 22.85 -28.77 25.76
C THR A 615 24.05 -27.96 25.27
N ALA A 616 23.89 -26.63 25.22
CA ALA A 616 24.94 -25.74 24.78
C ALA A 616 26.09 -25.61 25.80
N SER A 617 27.20 -24.99 25.39
CA SER A 617 28.41 -24.86 26.23
C SER A 617 28.25 -24.05 27.52
N ALA A 618 27.17 -23.28 27.66
CA ALA A 618 26.91 -22.45 28.85
C ALA A 618 26.39 -23.26 30.05
N GLY A 619 26.02 -24.53 29.85
CA GLY A 619 25.30 -25.34 30.82
C GLY A 619 23.80 -25.03 30.79
N VAL A 620 23.00 -26.01 31.19
CA VAL A 620 21.54 -25.91 31.23
C VAL A 620 21.01 -26.25 32.62
N THR A 621 19.93 -25.61 33.03
CA THR A 621 19.05 -26.11 34.10
C THR A 621 17.67 -26.30 33.50
N MET A 622 17.23 -27.54 33.29
CA MET A 622 15.94 -27.81 32.64
C MET A 622 15.16 -28.98 33.24
N LEU A 623 13.84 -28.94 33.07
CA LEU A 623 12.95 -30.08 33.14
C LEU A 623 12.84 -30.72 31.75
N ALA A 624 13.21 -32.00 31.62
CA ALA A 624 13.13 -32.76 30.39
C ALA A 624 12.17 -33.94 30.53
N SER A 625 11.24 -34.11 29.59
CA SER A 625 10.31 -35.24 29.55
C SER A 625 10.24 -35.82 28.14
N GLY A 626 10.17 -37.14 28.01
CA GLY A 626 10.04 -37.79 26.70
C GLY A 626 11.23 -37.56 25.77
N VAL A 627 12.44 -37.33 26.31
CA VAL A 627 13.68 -37.20 25.55
C VAL A 627 14.49 -38.48 25.71
N GLU A 628 14.81 -39.16 24.60
CA GLU A 628 15.54 -40.43 24.63
C GLU A 628 17.05 -40.26 24.76
N PHE A 629 17.63 -39.23 24.13
CA PHE A 629 19.07 -38.97 24.17
C PHE A 629 19.36 -37.56 24.66
N LEU A 630 20.17 -37.46 25.71
CA LEU A 630 20.55 -36.18 26.29
C LEU A 630 22.07 -36.05 26.41
N VAL A 631 22.64 -35.11 25.68
CA VAL A 631 24.09 -34.92 25.58
C VAL A 631 24.47 -33.55 26.13
N GLY A 632 25.17 -33.56 27.26
CA GLY A 632 25.69 -32.37 27.91
C GLY A 632 26.79 -31.67 27.12
N GLY A 633 26.90 -30.38 27.33
CA GLY A 633 27.94 -29.51 26.81
C GLY A 633 29.17 -29.50 27.71
N THR A 634 29.95 -28.42 27.64
CA THR A 634 31.10 -28.18 28.53
C THR A 634 30.73 -27.42 29.81
N GLY A 635 29.53 -26.84 29.85
CA GLY A 635 29.03 -26.11 31.01
C GLY A 635 28.42 -27.05 32.04
N SER A 636 27.98 -26.51 33.18
CA SER A 636 27.34 -27.32 34.20
C SER A 636 25.90 -27.61 33.81
N ASP A 637 25.60 -28.87 33.52
CA ASP A 637 24.29 -29.33 33.08
C ASP A 637 23.51 -30.00 34.23
N VAL A 638 22.37 -29.42 34.57
CA VAL A 638 21.43 -29.88 35.61
C VAL A 638 20.10 -30.21 34.95
N VAL A 639 19.69 -31.48 34.99
CA VAL A 639 18.47 -31.95 34.33
C VAL A 639 17.57 -32.62 35.35
N THR A 640 16.32 -32.18 35.42
CA THR A 640 15.26 -32.90 36.13
C THR A 640 14.42 -33.65 35.10
N LEU A 641 14.15 -34.94 35.33
CA LEU A 641 13.28 -35.71 34.46
C LEU A 641 11.80 -35.49 34.80
N GLY A 642 10.92 -35.60 33.81
CA GLY A 642 9.49 -35.41 33.95
C GLY A 642 8.82 -36.42 34.89
N ALA A 643 7.59 -36.14 35.33
CA ALA A 643 6.85 -36.98 36.29
C ALA A 643 6.28 -38.30 35.72
N SER A 644 6.57 -38.62 34.46
CA SER A 644 6.31 -39.95 33.88
C SER A 644 7.57 -40.79 34.03
N GLY A 645 7.48 -42.12 34.04
CA GLY A 645 8.71 -42.95 34.02
C GLY A 645 9.51 -42.72 32.74
N ASN A 646 10.76 -42.30 32.86
CA ASN A 646 11.62 -41.94 31.75
C ASN A 646 12.64 -43.04 31.45
N THR A 647 13.06 -43.13 30.19
CA THR A 647 14.25 -43.89 29.81
C THR A 647 15.14 -42.98 28.98
N VAL A 648 16.28 -42.59 29.54
CA VAL A 648 17.19 -41.63 28.93
C VAL A 648 18.59 -42.21 28.79
N ILE A 649 19.17 -42.07 27.60
CA ILE A 649 20.58 -42.31 27.34
C ILE A 649 21.29 -40.97 27.45
N THR A 650 22.29 -40.88 28.32
CA THR A 650 22.91 -39.60 28.66
C THR A 650 24.42 -39.65 28.72
N ARG A 651 25.04 -38.52 28.41
CA ARG A 651 26.49 -38.33 28.47
C ARG A 651 26.80 -36.85 28.69
N GLY A 652 27.73 -36.53 29.58
CA GLY A 652 28.13 -35.14 29.85
C GLY A 652 27.13 -34.33 30.69
N ILE A 653 26.03 -34.92 31.16
CA ILE A 653 25.13 -34.28 32.13
C ILE A 653 25.73 -34.42 33.53
N ASP A 654 26.01 -33.29 34.19
CA ASP A 654 26.68 -33.27 35.50
C ASP A 654 25.77 -33.68 36.64
N THR A 655 24.52 -33.20 36.65
CA THR A 655 23.53 -33.52 37.69
C THR A 655 22.20 -33.91 37.08
N MET A 656 21.67 -35.06 37.49
CA MET A 656 20.37 -35.54 37.06
C MET A 656 19.48 -35.83 38.27
N THR A 657 18.26 -35.32 38.26
CA THR A 657 17.21 -35.64 39.24
C THR A 657 16.10 -36.38 38.52
N GLY A 658 15.63 -37.50 39.07
CA GLY A 658 14.47 -38.20 38.55
C GLY A 658 13.17 -37.49 38.90
N GLY A 659 12.10 -37.91 38.23
CA GLY A 659 10.74 -37.45 38.47
C GLY A 659 9.96 -38.41 39.37
N ALA A 660 8.64 -38.30 39.31
CA ALA A 660 7.79 -39.41 39.71
C ALA A 660 7.78 -40.47 38.59
N GLY A 661 7.51 -41.73 38.94
CA GLY A 661 7.56 -42.82 37.97
C GLY A 661 8.74 -43.74 38.24
N SER A 662 9.09 -44.57 37.25
CA SER A 662 10.31 -45.38 37.29
C SER A 662 11.25 -44.89 36.21
N ASP A 663 12.35 -44.29 36.63
CA ASP A 663 13.34 -43.68 35.76
C ASP A 663 14.53 -44.63 35.55
N LEU A 664 14.86 -44.84 34.27
CA LEU A 664 16.02 -45.58 33.80
C LEU A 664 16.99 -44.62 33.12
N VAL A 665 18.18 -44.49 33.70
CA VAL A 665 19.28 -43.68 33.15
C VAL A 665 20.37 -44.61 32.63
N ILE A 666 20.70 -44.48 31.35
CA ILE A 666 21.78 -45.24 30.70
C ILE A 666 22.92 -44.27 30.39
N LEU A 667 24.11 -44.51 30.94
CA LEU A 667 25.29 -43.70 30.72
C LEU A 667 25.96 -44.14 29.40
N GLY A 668 26.35 -43.19 28.57
CA GLY A 668 27.01 -43.48 27.29
C GLY A 668 28.43 -44.04 27.44
N ASP A 669 28.93 -44.71 26.40
CA ASP A 669 30.17 -45.52 26.39
C ASP A 669 31.52 -44.77 26.54
N THR A 670 31.56 -43.52 27.00
CA THR A 670 32.81 -42.74 27.05
C THR A 670 33.32 -42.41 28.44
N GLY A 671 32.77 -43.04 29.46
CA GLY A 671 33.07 -42.75 30.85
C GLY A 671 32.34 -41.48 31.25
N VAL A 672 31.39 -41.63 32.14
CA VAL A 672 30.50 -40.56 32.60
C VAL A 672 30.83 -40.27 34.06
N THR A 673 30.93 -38.98 34.38
CA THR A 673 30.86 -38.51 35.77
C THR A 673 29.51 -37.81 35.92
N MET A 674 28.66 -38.30 36.81
CA MET A 674 27.33 -37.76 37.05
C MET A 674 26.99 -37.79 38.53
N ARG A 675 26.29 -36.75 39.00
CA ARG A 675 25.56 -36.76 40.26
C ARG A 675 24.09 -37.11 40.00
N ALA A 676 23.67 -38.29 40.46
CA ALA A 676 22.29 -38.73 40.46
C ALA A 676 21.64 -38.30 41.79
N GLU A 677 20.73 -37.35 41.75
CA GLU A 677 19.95 -36.92 42.90
C GLU A 677 18.81 -37.93 43.18
N SER A 678 17.74 -37.48 43.80
CA SER A 678 16.57 -38.32 44.10
C SER A 678 15.80 -38.77 42.86
N GLY A 679 15.03 -39.86 42.98
CA GLY A 679 14.00 -40.25 42.01
C GLY A 679 14.49 -41.06 40.81
N ILE A 680 15.78 -41.45 40.77
CA ILE A 680 16.29 -42.36 39.74
C ILE A 680 16.33 -43.77 40.32
N GLU A 681 15.57 -44.70 39.73
CA GLU A 681 15.47 -46.07 40.22
C GLU A 681 16.52 -47.01 39.60
N ILE A 682 16.93 -46.77 38.36
CA ILE A 682 17.87 -47.64 37.65
C ILE A 682 18.94 -46.82 36.94
N ILE A 683 20.21 -47.13 37.18
CA ILE A 683 21.34 -46.55 36.45
C ILE A 683 22.16 -47.68 35.82
N VAL A 684 22.40 -47.58 34.52
CA VAL A 684 23.18 -48.53 33.74
C VAL A 684 24.36 -47.80 33.11
N GLY A 685 25.57 -48.16 33.50
CA GLY A 685 26.79 -47.68 32.88
C GLY A 685 27.11 -48.32 31.53
N GLY A 686 28.08 -47.72 30.85
CA GLY A 686 28.61 -48.16 29.56
C GLY A 686 29.83 -49.06 29.70
N ALA A 687 30.58 -49.23 28.61
CA ALA A 687 31.81 -50.03 28.62
C ALA A 687 33.03 -49.32 29.22
N ALA A 688 32.95 -48.00 29.39
CA ALA A 688 34.02 -47.17 29.92
C ALA A 688 33.77 -46.86 31.41
N THR A 689 34.81 -46.43 32.12
CA THR A 689 34.75 -46.20 33.57
C THR A 689 33.77 -45.09 33.93
N ASP A 690 32.71 -45.45 34.64
CA ASP A 690 31.66 -44.57 35.10
C ASP A 690 31.80 -44.25 36.59
N VAL A 691 31.57 -42.98 36.93
CA VAL A 691 31.62 -42.42 38.28
C VAL A 691 30.28 -41.77 38.59
N VAL A 692 29.53 -42.36 39.52
CA VAL A 692 28.22 -41.84 39.96
C VAL A 692 28.28 -41.42 41.42
N SER A 693 27.82 -40.22 41.72
CA SER A 693 27.55 -39.76 43.09
C SER A 693 26.05 -39.67 43.33
N LEU A 694 25.59 -40.14 44.48
CA LEU A 694 24.19 -40.10 44.88
C LEU A 694 23.86 -38.83 45.68
N GLY A 695 22.59 -38.46 45.69
CA GLY A 695 22.05 -37.33 46.45
C GLY A 695 22.05 -37.53 47.97
N ASP A 696 21.85 -36.46 48.73
CA ASP A 696 21.83 -36.51 50.21
C ASP A 696 20.52 -37.05 50.81
N GLY A 697 19.49 -37.25 49.97
CA GLY A 697 18.16 -37.68 50.41
C GLY A 697 18.04 -39.17 50.79
N GLY A 698 19.08 -39.96 50.53
CA GLY A 698 19.06 -41.41 50.60
C GLY A 698 18.42 -42.01 49.34
N SER A 699 19.09 -42.98 48.76
CA SER A 699 18.77 -43.50 47.43
C SER A 699 18.40 -44.98 47.49
N THR A 700 17.49 -45.43 46.62
CA THR A 700 17.23 -46.86 46.42
C THR A 700 17.35 -47.17 44.94
N VAL A 701 18.50 -47.70 44.53
CA VAL A 701 18.88 -47.76 43.10
C VAL A 701 19.33 -49.16 42.71
N LEU A 702 18.87 -49.62 41.55
CA LEU A 702 19.42 -50.77 40.84
C LEU A 702 20.54 -50.30 39.90
N LEU A 703 21.76 -50.79 40.12
CA LEU A 703 22.94 -50.40 39.34
C LEU A 703 23.46 -51.53 38.47
N ARG A 704 23.99 -51.17 37.29
CA ARG A 704 24.72 -52.07 36.40
C ARG A 704 25.89 -51.34 35.77
N GLY A 705 27.06 -51.97 35.66
CA GLY A 705 28.20 -51.41 34.92
C GLY A 705 28.70 -50.06 35.44
N ILE A 706 28.60 -49.80 36.75
CA ILE A 706 29.16 -48.58 37.38
C ILE A 706 30.42 -48.97 38.15
N GLU A 707 31.54 -48.33 37.84
CA GLU A 707 32.85 -48.67 38.44
C GLU A 707 33.14 -47.90 39.73
N THR A 708 32.63 -46.68 39.89
CA THR A 708 32.78 -45.89 41.11
C THR A 708 31.45 -45.31 41.54
N LEU A 709 31.06 -45.60 42.78
CA LEU A 709 29.84 -45.10 43.39
C LEU A 709 30.14 -44.38 44.71
N VAL A 710 29.64 -43.16 44.86
CA VAL A 710 29.77 -42.38 46.09
C VAL A 710 28.38 -42.02 46.60
N GLY A 711 28.02 -42.53 47.78
CA GLY A 711 26.78 -42.19 48.46
C GLY A 711 26.77 -40.78 49.06
N GLY A 712 25.58 -40.36 49.48
CA GLY A 712 25.33 -39.07 50.12
C GLY A 712 25.30 -39.16 51.65
N ALA A 713 24.72 -38.15 52.30
CA ALA A 713 24.48 -38.18 53.75
C ALA A 713 23.28 -39.04 54.18
N GLY A 714 22.40 -39.40 53.23
CA GLY A 714 21.21 -40.21 53.47
C GLY A 714 21.52 -41.71 53.51
N ASN A 715 20.53 -42.54 53.85
CA ASN A 715 20.71 -43.99 53.82
C ASN A 715 20.53 -44.51 52.38
N ASP A 716 21.63 -44.91 51.76
CA ASP A 716 21.67 -45.45 50.41
C ASP A 716 21.56 -46.98 50.41
N VAL A 717 20.61 -47.49 49.61
CA VAL A 717 20.32 -48.92 49.41
C VAL A 717 20.52 -49.25 47.94
N ILE A 718 21.57 -50.02 47.65
CA ILE A 718 21.99 -50.33 46.30
C ILE A 718 21.78 -51.81 46.03
N THR A 719 21.21 -52.13 44.88
CA THR A 719 21.17 -53.51 44.37
C THR A 719 21.99 -53.56 43.09
N THR A 720 22.90 -54.51 42.95
CA THR A 720 23.60 -54.74 41.67
C THR A 720 22.74 -55.62 40.75
N GLY A 721 22.91 -55.46 39.44
CA GLY A 721 22.24 -56.31 38.46
C GLY A 721 22.77 -57.74 38.41
N ASN A 722 22.17 -58.57 37.56
CA ASN A 722 22.54 -59.99 37.39
C ASN A 722 23.83 -60.22 36.57
N THR A 723 24.59 -59.18 36.28
CA THR A 723 25.87 -59.25 35.58
C THR A 723 26.94 -58.80 36.54
N GLY A 724 28.02 -59.59 36.68
CA GLY A 724 29.08 -59.29 37.63
C GLY A 724 29.67 -57.91 37.45
N VAL A 725 29.82 -57.16 38.53
CA VAL A 725 30.38 -55.80 38.53
C VAL A 725 31.72 -55.74 39.27
N THR A 726 32.64 -54.88 38.83
CA THR A 726 33.78 -54.45 39.65
C THR A 726 33.57 -53.01 40.04
N MET A 727 33.32 -52.73 41.32
CA MET A 727 32.87 -51.42 41.78
C MET A 727 33.64 -50.98 43.04
N SER A 728 34.04 -49.72 43.06
CA SER A 728 34.49 -49.03 44.26
C SER A 728 33.34 -48.24 44.87
N VAL A 729 33.03 -48.45 46.14
CA VAL A 729 31.94 -47.78 46.86
C VAL A 729 32.47 -46.95 48.03
N SER A 730 31.80 -45.84 48.33
CA SER A 730 32.05 -44.99 49.50
C SER A 730 30.74 -44.44 50.02
N GLY A 731 30.51 -44.48 51.34
CA GLY A 731 29.30 -43.89 51.95
C GLY A 731 28.00 -44.56 51.49
N ILE A 732 28.01 -45.87 51.23
CA ILE A 732 26.83 -46.66 50.87
C ILE A 732 26.46 -47.55 52.06
N GLU A 733 25.26 -47.38 52.61
CA GLU A 733 24.84 -48.06 53.84
C GLU A 733 24.44 -49.50 53.60
N THR A 734 23.78 -49.82 52.47
CA THR A 734 23.38 -51.19 52.12
C THR A 734 23.67 -51.48 50.66
N LEU A 735 24.36 -52.59 50.39
CA LEU A 735 24.60 -53.10 49.05
C LEU A 735 24.21 -54.57 48.97
N VAL A 736 23.31 -54.89 48.04
CA VAL A 736 22.85 -56.25 47.77
C VAL A 736 23.36 -56.67 46.39
N GLY A 737 24.13 -57.75 46.36
CA GLY A 737 24.65 -58.40 45.15
C GLY A 737 23.55 -59.09 44.35
N GLY A 738 23.78 -59.21 43.04
CA GLY A 738 22.91 -59.94 42.12
C GLY A 738 23.34 -61.40 41.94
N LEU A 739 22.91 -62.01 40.82
CA LEU A 739 23.35 -63.36 40.44
C LEU A 739 24.75 -63.40 39.80
N GLY A 740 25.29 -62.23 39.41
CA GLY A 740 26.62 -62.12 38.84
C GLY A 740 27.69 -62.16 39.92
N THR A 741 28.90 -62.61 39.57
CA THR A 741 30.05 -62.55 40.49
C THR A 741 30.55 -61.12 40.60
N ASP A 742 30.27 -60.47 41.73
CA ASP A 742 30.58 -59.07 42.00
C ASP A 742 31.93 -58.92 42.74
N ALA A 743 32.64 -57.82 42.48
CA ALA A 743 33.90 -57.46 43.13
C ALA A 743 33.81 -56.03 43.66
N ILE A 744 33.51 -55.89 44.94
CA ILE A 744 33.23 -54.62 45.61
C ILE A 744 34.43 -54.19 46.46
N THR A 745 34.86 -52.94 46.30
CA THR A 745 35.87 -52.33 47.19
C THR A 745 35.22 -51.18 47.96
N VAL A 746 35.14 -51.30 49.28
CA VAL A 746 34.67 -50.23 50.16
C VAL A 746 35.87 -49.35 50.50
N THR A 747 35.77 -48.07 50.17
CA THR A 747 36.87 -47.12 50.38
C THR A 747 36.69 -46.28 51.64
N SER A 748 35.45 -46.03 52.06
CA SER A 748 35.12 -45.39 53.34
C SER A 748 33.67 -45.64 53.75
N GLY A 749 33.35 -45.37 55.02
CA GLY A 749 32.00 -45.57 55.58
C GLY A 749 31.81 -46.95 56.21
N SER A 750 30.59 -47.21 56.69
CA SER A 750 30.15 -48.53 57.14
C SER A 750 29.22 -49.12 56.09
N ILE A 751 29.37 -50.40 55.75
CA ILE A 751 28.49 -51.07 54.78
C ILE A 751 27.76 -52.27 55.38
N ARG A 752 26.50 -52.45 54.96
CA ARG A 752 25.79 -53.73 55.03
C ARG A 752 25.82 -54.39 53.66
N PHE A 753 26.71 -55.36 53.47
CA PHE A 753 26.84 -56.08 52.21
C PHE A 753 26.15 -57.44 52.26
N GLN A 754 25.24 -57.70 51.34
CA GLN A 754 24.67 -59.03 51.09
C GLN A 754 25.03 -59.45 49.68
N GLY A 755 26.12 -60.21 49.52
CA GLY A 755 26.53 -60.73 48.20
C GLY A 755 25.75 -61.97 47.76
N GLY A 756 25.87 -62.29 46.48
CA GLY A 756 25.49 -63.56 45.87
C GLY A 756 26.67 -64.52 45.69
N THR A 757 26.46 -65.53 44.86
CA THR A 757 27.43 -66.62 44.64
C THR A 757 28.73 -66.11 44.00
N GLY A 758 29.86 -66.31 44.68
CA GLY A 758 31.19 -65.99 44.15
C GLY A 758 31.58 -64.52 44.23
N ASP A 759 30.82 -63.71 44.96
CA ASP A 759 31.13 -62.31 45.17
C ASP A 759 32.38 -62.10 46.04
N SER A 760 32.99 -60.94 45.91
CA SER A 760 34.11 -60.51 46.72
C SER A 760 33.89 -59.10 47.22
N ILE A 761 34.19 -58.85 48.49
CA ILE A 761 34.19 -57.52 49.08
C ILE A 761 35.50 -57.25 49.83
N SER A 762 36.14 -56.12 49.55
CA SER A 762 37.28 -55.61 50.31
C SER A 762 36.82 -54.43 51.16
N LEU A 763 36.88 -54.56 52.48
CA LEU A 763 36.45 -53.54 53.43
C LEU A 763 37.54 -52.45 53.63
N ALA A 764 37.11 -51.27 54.07
CA ALA A 764 37.99 -50.13 54.31
C ALA A 764 38.82 -50.32 55.59
N SER A 765 40.06 -49.83 55.62
CA SER A 765 40.92 -49.89 56.80
C SER A 765 40.62 -48.78 57.81
N GLY A 766 39.51 -48.89 58.54
CA GLY A 766 39.30 -48.18 59.82
C GLY A 766 37.96 -47.45 59.99
N SER A 767 37.40 -47.55 61.19
CA SER A 767 36.26 -46.81 61.78
C SER A 767 34.87 -46.89 61.12
N GLY A 768 34.65 -47.81 60.19
CA GLY A 768 33.30 -48.29 59.85
C GLY A 768 32.96 -49.55 60.67
N THR A 769 31.68 -49.76 60.98
CA THR A 769 31.20 -51.07 61.45
C THR A 769 30.56 -51.80 60.29
N ASP A 770 31.31 -52.66 59.62
CA ASP A 770 30.82 -53.35 58.44
C ASP A 770 30.04 -54.61 58.82
N THR A 771 29.01 -54.95 58.04
CA THR A 771 28.19 -56.15 58.22
C THR A 771 28.11 -56.92 56.91
N VAL A 772 28.69 -58.11 56.88
CA VAL A 772 28.54 -59.06 55.76
C VAL A 772 27.41 -60.02 56.09
N VAL A 773 26.43 -60.09 55.19
CA VAL A 773 25.15 -60.77 55.40
C VAL A 773 25.09 -62.01 54.52
N TYR A 774 24.70 -63.13 55.12
CA TYR A 774 24.40 -64.37 54.43
C TYR A 774 22.93 -64.70 54.65
N SER A 775 22.14 -64.76 53.59
CA SER A 775 20.70 -65.05 53.63
C SER A 775 20.38 -66.51 53.30
N SER A 776 21.27 -67.18 52.58
CA SER A 776 21.20 -68.61 52.31
C SER A 776 22.57 -69.27 52.39
N PHE A 777 22.59 -70.59 52.61
CA PHE A 777 23.77 -71.42 52.39
C PHE A 777 23.78 -72.07 50.99
N SER A 778 22.78 -71.74 50.15
CA SER A 778 22.68 -72.17 48.75
C SER A 778 23.46 -71.30 47.77
N ASP A 779 24.01 -70.17 48.24
CA ASP A 779 24.75 -69.20 47.41
C ASP A 779 26.18 -69.65 47.09
N ILE A 780 26.42 -70.95 46.89
CA ILE A 780 27.71 -71.50 46.47
C ILE A 780 27.47 -72.46 45.30
N ALA A 781 27.96 -72.10 44.11
CA ALA A 781 27.96 -72.99 42.97
C ALA A 781 28.90 -74.18 43.23
N ALA A 782 28.32 -75.39 43.29
CA ALA A 782 28.96 -76.71 43.21
C ALA A 782 30.32 -76.91 43.94
N LEU A 783 30.25 -77.67 45.03
CA LEU A 783 31.37 -78.27 45.79
C LEU A 783 32.46 -78.80 44.86
N GLY A 784 33.68 -78.24 44.92
CA GLY A 784 34.77 -78.65 44.03
C GLY A 784 35.65 -77.54 43.46
N ALA A 785 35.09 -76.35 43.29
CA ALA A 785 35.74 -75.26 42.56
C ALA A 785 36.30 -74.19 43.51
N ASN A 786 37.49 -73.65 43.23
CA ASN A 786 38.07 -72.49 43.94
C ASN A 786 37.27 -71.18 43.70
N THR A 787 35.98 -71.27 43.39
CA THR A 787 35.10 -70.20 42.90
C THR A 787 33.69 -70.43 43.47
N GLY A 788 32.96 -69.36 43.79
CA GLY A 788 31.56 -69.45 44.24
C GLY A 788 31.31 -69.10 45.71
N PHE A 789 32.35 -68.88 46.53
CA PHE A 789 32.21 -68.36 47.90
C PHE A 789 32.16 -66.82 47.91
N ILE A 790 31.44 -66.24 48.86
CA ILE A 790 31.60 -64.82 49.19
C ILE A 790 32.95 -64.65 49.91
N SER A 791 33.86 -63.91 49.30
CA SER A 791 35.17 -63.61 49.88
C SER A 791 35.20 -62.21 50.50
N VAL A 792 35.69 -62.11 51.72
CA VAL A 792 35.79 -60.84 52.46
C VAL A 792 37.24 -60.57 52.79
N SER A 793 37.76 -59.43 52.33
CA SER A 793 39.11 -58.96 52.65
C SER A 793 39.05 -57.78 53.62
N ASN A 794 40.09 -57.62 54.44
CA ASN A 794 40.23 -56.57 55.46
C ASN A 794 39.17 -56.57 56.58
N PHE A 795 38.54 -57.71 56.85
CA PHE A 795 37.62 -57.85 57.97
C PHE A 795 38.32 -57.61 59.32
N GLN A 796 37.80 -56.67 60.11
CA GLN A 796 38.33 -56.23 61.40
C GLN A 796 37.60 -56.91 62.54
N SER A 797 38.26 -57.90 63.16
CA SER A 797 37.73 -58.60 64.32
C SER A 797 37.37 -57.64 65.47
N GLY A 798 36.17 -57.77 66.00
CA GLY A 798 35.63 -56.94 67.10
C GLY A 798 34.93 -55.65 66.66
N THR A 799 35.08 -55.25 65.40
CA THR A 799 34.39 -54.08 64.81
C THR A 799 33.36 -54.55 63.78
N ASP A 800 33.80 -55.40 62.84
CA ASP A 800 32.97 -55.91 61.75
C ASP A 800 32.16 -57.14 62.19
N LYS A 801 31.06 -57.39 61.48
CA LYS A 801 30.10 -58.43 61.81
C LYS A 801 29.82 -59.32 60.60
N VAL A 802 29.66 -60.60 60.88
CA VAL A 802 28.98 -61.54 59.99
C VAL A 802 27.58 -61.73 60.53
N GLN A 803 26.56 -61.57 59.68
CA GLN A 803 25.17 -61.75 60.05
C GLN A 803 24.51 -62.82 59.20
N LEU A 804 23.85 -63.77 59.85
CA LEU A 804 22.97 -64.73 59.19
C LEU A 804 21.54 -64.19 59.20
N THR A 805 20.87 -64.31 58.06
CA THR A 805 19.47 -63.90 57.85
C THR A 805 18.69 -65.03 57.17
N ASP A 806 17.37 -64.88 57.07
CA ASP A 806 16.47 -65.78 56.32
C ASP A 806 16.72 -67.29 56.54
N ALA A 807 16.92 -68.04 55.45
CA ALA A 807 17.10 -69.49 55.47
C ALA A 807 18.42 -69.88 56.15
N ALA A 808 19.48 -69.09 55.99
CA ALA A 808 20.76 -69.33 56.65
C ALA A 808 20.61 -69.26 58.17
N ARG A 809 19.90 -68.25 58.70
CA ARG A 809 19.66 -68.15 60.15
C ARG A 809 18.78 -69.29 60.66
N THR A 810 17.70 -69.61 59.96
CA THR A 810 16.78 -70.70 60.35
C THR A 810 17.48 -72.06 60.38
N THR A 811 18.45 -72.26 59.47
CA THR A 811 19.21 -73.51 59.41
C THR A 811 20.29 -73.59 60.50
N ALA A 812 20.85 -72.44 60.88
CA ALA A 812 21.87 -72.34 61.92
C ALA A 812 21.28 -72.45 63.35
N ASP A 813 20.15 -71.80 63.61
CA ASP A 813 19.42 -71.84 64.88
C ASP A 813 18.53 -73.09 64.92
N ARG A 814 19.10 -74.18 65.41
CA ARG A 814 18.43 -75.48 65.42
C ARG A 814 17.37 -75.60 66.51
N ASN A 815 17.55 -74.88 67.61
CA ASN A 815 16.68 -74.96 68.77
C ASN A 815 15.51 -73.94 68.72
N GLY A 816 15.58 -72.96 67.81
CA GLY A 816 14.58 -71.94 67.56
C GLY A 816 14.52 -70.85 68.63
N ASP A 817 15.53 -70.72 69.49
CA ASP A 817 15.58 -69.76 70.59
C ASP A 817 16.06 -68.36 70.17
N GLN A 818 16.35 -68.19 68.87
CA GLN A 818 16.81 -66.96 68.23
C GLN A 818 18.25 -66.54 68.55
N ALA A 819 18.99 -67.34 69.31
CA ALA A 819 20.43 -67.20 69.52
C ALA A 819 21.19 -68.30 68.77
N LEU A 820 22.48 -68.08 68.53
CA LEU A 820 23.38 -69.15 68.08
C LEU A 820 24.26 -69.52 69.26
N GLY A 821 24.07 -70.71 69.81
CA GLY A 821 24.95 -71.28 70.82
C GLY A 821 26.36 -71.43 70.25
N THR A 822 27.33 -70.72 70.82
CA THR A 822 28.74 -70.78 70.40
C THR A 822 29.53 -71.76 71.27
N ALA A 823 30.30 -72.62 70.62
CA ALA A 823 31.24 -73.52 71.26
C ALA A 823 32.64 -73.37 70.64
N THR A 824 33.67 -73.71 71.40
CA THR A 824 35.06 -73.70 70.94
C THR A 824 35.63 -75.11 71.05
N ALA A 825 36.22 -75.64 69.97
CA ALA A 825 36.78 -76.98 69.95
C ALA A 825 38.18 -77.02 69.31
N ALA A 826 39.03 -77.95 69.74
CA ALA A 826 40.25 -78.28 68.99
C ALA A 826 39.91 -79.11 67.74
N THR A 827 40.89 -79.35 66.86
CA THR A 827 40.69 -80.29 65.74
C THR A 827 40.31 -81.68 66.25
N ASN A 828 39.50 -82.42 65.49
CA ASN A 828 38.87 -83.70 65.88
C ASN A 828 37.90 -83.60 67.07
N GLY A 829 37.37 -82.42 67.39
CA GLY A 829 36.53 -82.18 68.57
C GLY A 829 35.15 -81.59 68.29
N VAL A 830 34.71 -81.55 67.03
CA VAL A 830 33.44 -80.90 66.66
C VAL A 830 32.23 -81.76 67.08
N SER A 831 31.27 -81.13 67.75
CA SER A 831 30.01 -81.74 68.19
C SER A 831 28.85 -81.18 67.39
N MET A 832 28.02 -82.05 66.82
CA MET A 832 26.83 -81.67 66.04
C MET A 832 25.66 -81.19 66.91
N ALA A 833 25.82 -81.19 68.24
CA ALA A 833 24.86 -80.62 69.17
C ALA A 833 24.98 -79.08 69.28
N ASP A 834 26.15 -78.52 68.93
CA ASP A 834 26.41 -77.09 68.97
C ASP A 834 25.99 -76.43 67.64
N GLU A 835 25.50 -75.20 67.69
CA GLU A 835 24.99 -74.48 66.52
C GLU A 835 26.11 -73.80 65.74
N LEU A 836 27.09 -73.19 66.43
CA LEU A 836 28.31 -72.62 65.86
C LEU A 836 29.54 -73.06 66.65
N VAL A 837 30.46 -73.78 66.00
CA VAL A 837 31.73 -74.23 66.58
C VAL A 837 32.90 -73.46 65.98
N SER A 838 33.66 -72.76 66.82
CA SER A 838 34.93 -72.14 66.42
C SER A 838 36.11 -73.08 66.70
N LEU A 839 36.90 -73.41 65.68
CA LEU A 839 38.11 -74.20 65.88
C LEU A 839 39.21 -73.36 66.56
N SER A 840 39.70 -73.82 67.71
CA SER A 840 40.77 -73.15 68.46
C SER A 840 42.17 -73.38 67.87
N SER A 841 42.32 -74.37 66.98
CA SER A 841 43.59 -74.75 66.37
C SER A 841 43.53 -74.52 64.86
N ALA A 842 44.63 -74.02 64.29
CA ALA A 842 44.69 -73.73 62.86
C ALA A 842 44.63 -75.01 62.02
N VAL A 843 43.84 -74.97 60.94
CA VAL A 843 43.81 -76.00 59.91
C VAL A 843 45.10 -75.93 59.09
N SER A 844 45.78 -77.05 58.90
CA SER A 844 47.02 -77.11 58.13
C SER A 844 46.72 -77.08 56.63
N GLY A 845 47.05 -75.97 55.94
CA GLY A 845 46.91 -75.85 54.49
C GLY A 845 45.84 -74.85 54.05
N SER A 846 45.36 -74.97 52.81
CA SER A 846 44.31 -74.10 52.29
C SER A 846 42.95 -74.44 52.91
N LEU A 847 42.17 -73.40 53.17
CA LEU A 847 40.76 -73.49 53.54
C LEU A 847 39.82 -73.55 52.32
N THR A 848 40.35 -73.31 51.12
CA THR A 848 39.57 -73.25 49.88
C THR A 848 40.07 -74.27 48.84
N ASP A 849 40.68 -75.39 49.27
CA ASP A 849 41.11 -76.44 48.34
C ASP A 849 39.91 -77.15 47.71
N ALA A 850 40.10 -77.68 46.48
CA ALA A 850 39.02 -78.22 45.65
C ALA A 850 38.06 -79.20 46.36
N ASN A 851 38.56 -80.03 47.28
CA ASN A 851 37.69 -80.96 48.02
C ASN A 851 37.49 -80.55 49.49
N LEU A 852 38.05 -79.45 49.99
CA LEU A 852 38.09 -79.11 51.42
C LEU A 852 38.78 -80.20 52.27
N ALA A 853 39.82 -80.86 51.74
CA ALA A 853 40.43 -82.03 52.36
C ALA A 853 41.12 -81.71 53.68
N ASN A 854 41.80 -80.55 53.75
CA ASN A 854 42.46 -80.11 54.98
C ASN A 854 41.43 -79.76 56.06
N PHE A 855 40.37 -79.06 55.68
CA PHE A 855 39.27 -78.71 56.58
C PHE A 855 38.58 -79.97 57.13
N ARG A 856 38.19 -80.92 56.28
CA ARG A 856 37.55 -82.19 56.74
C ARG A 856 38.46 -83.02 57.63
N THR A 857 39.76 -83.06 57.34
CA THR A 857 40.75 -83.72 58.21
C THR A 857 40.84 -83.05 59.57
N ALA A 858 40.67 -81.73 59.63
CA ALA A 858 40.64 -80.97 60.88
C ALA A 858 39.35 -81.17 61.69
N LEU A 859 38.21 -81.44 61.04
CA LEU A 859 36.95 -81.80 61.72
C LEU A 859 37.05 -83.16 62.41
N GLY A 860 37.67 -84.14 61.74
CA GLY A 860 37.81 -85.51 62.26
C GLY A 860 36.49 -86.28 62.30
N THR A 861 36.31 -87.11 63.33
CA THR A 861 35.03 -87.80 63.60
C THR A 861 34.12 -86.88 64.40
N LEU A 862 32.96 -86.55 63.84
CA LEU A 862 31.93 -85.74 64.47
C LEU A 862 31.29 -86.47 65.64
N THR A 863 31.06 -85.76 66.74
CA THR A 863 30.37 -86.30 67.93
C THR A 863 28.92 -85.83 67.99
N ASN A 864 28.04 -86.60 68.62
CA ASN A 864 26.60 -86.33 68.70
C ASN A 864 25.91 -86.20 67.32
N SER A 865 26.45 -86.90 66.32
CA SER A 865 25.91 -86.85 64.96
C SER A 865 24.73 -87.80 64.73
N SER A 866 23.88 -87.46 63.78
CA SER A 866 22.77 -88.25 63.27
C SER A 866 22.45 -87.83 61.84
N ALA A 867 21.82 -88.69 61.04
CA ALA A 867 21.47 -88.34 59.66
C ALA A 867 20.67 -87.02 59.57
N GLY A 868 21.18 -86.07 58.79
CA GLY A 868 20.65 -84.71 58.62
C GLY A 868 21.06 -83.71 59.71
N ALA A 869 21.94 -84.07 60.64
CA ALA A 869 22.46 -83.12 61.63
C ALA A 869 23.38 -82.10 60.94
N SER A 870 23.29 -80.83 61.36
CA SER A 870 24.11 -79.74 60.81
C SER A 870 24.67 -78.83 61.90
N THR A 871 25.85 -78.27 61.67
CA THR A 871 26.48 -77.26 62.53
C THR A 871 27.29 -76.29 61.66
N LEU A 872 27.42 -75.03 62.10
CA LEU A 872 28.35 -74.10 61.49
C LEU A 872 29.73 -74.25 62.11
N VAL A 873 30.77 -74.27 61.29
CA VAL A 873 32.15 -74.35 61.76
C VAL A 873 32.96 -73.17 61.24
N LEU A 874 33.52 -72.39 62.16
CA LEU A 874 34.49 -71.34 61.86
C LEU A 874 35.91 -71.93 61.99
N ALA A 875 36.63 -71.98 60.88
CA ALA A 875 38.01 -72.45 60.81
C ALA A 875 38.98 -71.34 60.38
N ASN A 876 40.23 -71.43 60.82
CA ASN A 876 41.31 -70.51 60.46
C ASN A 876 42.57 -71.33 60.11
N ASN A 877 43.38 -70.89 59.14
CA ASN A 877 44.67 -71.51 58.81
C ASN A 877 45.90 -70.63 59.16
N GLY A 878 45.67 -69.51 59.85
CA GLY A 878 46.68 -68.55 60.25
C GLY A 878 46.75 -67.31 59.36
N THR A 879 46.16 -67.35 58.16
CA THR A 879 46.04 -66.18 57.27
C THR A 879 44.59 -65.88 56.90
N ASN A 880 43.78 -66.90 56.64
CA ASN A 880 42.38 -66.78 56.23
C ASN A 880 41.48 -67.49 57.24
N SER A 881 40.26 -66.99 57.39
CA SER A 881 39.18 -67.68 58.09
C SER A 881 38.10 -68.09 57.10
N GLY A 882 37.43 -69.21 57.36
CA GLY A 882 36.29 -69.70 56.57
C GLY A 882 35.18 -70.16 57.49
N LEU A 883 33.94 -69.79 57.14
CA LEU A 883 32.72 -70.22 57.81
C LEU A 883 32.03 -71.26 56.92
N TYR A 884 31.86 -72.47 57.43
CA TYR A 884 31.35 -73.62 56.68
C TYR A 884 30.09 -74.16 57.33
N GLN A 885 29.16 -74.67 56.53
CA GLN A 885 28.00 -75.41 57.03
C GLN A 885 28.27 -76.90 56.90
N VAL A 886 28.59 -77.57 58.01
CA VAL A 886 28.82 -79.01 58.00
C VAL A 886 27.49 -79.73 58.20
N VAL A 887 27.15 -80.67 57.32
CA VAL A 887 25.91 -81.48 57.37
C VAL A 887 26.26 -82.96 57.27
N ASP A 888 26.07 -83.73 58.34
CA ASP A 888 26.20 -85.19 58.27
C ASP A 888 24.91 -85.78 57.67
N ALA A 889 24.91 -86.03 56.36
CA ALA A 889 23.72 -86.43 55.62
C ALA A 889 23.33 -87.89 55.89
N ASN A 890 24.31 -88.76 56.19
CA ASN A 890 24.10 -90.21 56.32
C ASN A 890 24.15 -90.71 57.78
N GLY A 891 24.59 -89.87 58.73
CA GLY A 891 24.69 -90.15 60.16
C GLY A 891 25.91 -90.99 60.56
N ASP A 892 26.94 -91.11 59.72
CA ASP A 892 28.13 -91.94 59.97
C ASP A 892 29.21 -91.24 60.82
N GLY A 893 29.02 -89.96 61.13
CA GLY A 893 29.94 -89.15 61.92
C GLY A 893 31.25 -88.81 61.21
N GLN A 894 31.36 -89.06 59.90
CA GLN A 894 32.42 -88.56 59.04
C GLN A 894 31.87 -87.42 58.17
N VAL A 895 32.77 -86.66 57.53
CA VAL A 895 32.40 -85.56 56.65
C VAL A 895 32.94 -85.83 55.25
N ALA A 896 32.06 -86.17 54.32
CA ALA A 896 32.34 -86.24 52.90
C ALA A 896 32.50 -84.84 52.30
N SER A 897 33.07 -84.75 51.09
CA SER A 897 33.18 -83.46 50.39
C SER A 897 31.82 -82.87 50.00
N SER A 898 30.76 -83.67 49.96
CA SER A 898 29.38 -83.24 49.69
C SER A 898 28.63 -82.70 50.93
N GLU A 899 29.27 -82.70 52.10
CA GLU A 899 28.68 -82.51 53.42
C GLU A 899 29.20 -81.24 54.13
N VAL A 900 29.74 -80.28 53.36
CA VAL A 900 30.38 -79.05 53.83
C VAL A 900 29.91 -77.84 53.05
#